data_AF-A0A916VTU3-F1
#
_entry.id   AF-A0A916VTU3-F1
#
_cell.length_a   1.000
_cell.length_b   1.000
_cell.length_c   1.000
_cell.angle_alpha   90.00
_cell.angle_beta   90.00
_cell.angle_gamma   90.00
#
_symmetry.space_group_name_H-M   'P 1'
#
loop_
_entity.id
_entity.type
_entity.pdbx_description
1 polymer ?
#
loop_
_entity_poly.entity_id
_entity_poly.type
_entity_poly.pdbx_seq_one_letter_code
_entity_poly.pdbx_strand_id
1 'polypeptide(L)'
;MKSLTVKRYLLSLLIPLLAIVVTTKTKAESITPANDGTNTTVNQNGNQFNIQGGTRSRDGTNLFHSFDQFNLNSGQTANFLTTPDTRNILGRVTGGNASIINGQIQVIGGNSNLLLMNPVGVIFGKNASLNIPASFSVTTATDIGFNNNNSWFTAIGNNDYSNLVGNSSGYRFNTSDPGVIINEGNLRLKPENNLTLLGGTVINIGQLSTAGGNINIAAVEGNSTIKISQPGNLLSLEVSPTVGNRVTIPSFLPVLLLPELLTGGEINHATSVSINSQGDVVLDGSNTIIDDVPGTVIASGSLDVSTTPPPFQRGVRGGYNIGGQINVLGDRVAVIDANINANSVNGGDIVSIGGNFQGNEVVPNSVEILINEKTIISADTVENGEGGKVIILSDGKNYFAGNISATGGEFSGNAGEVNIFGKEAIIVEGNIDVNVITGETGTILISSETTPPGIKKGANLEDDDFLIILESYETKIEGGINFTDFISIDQLLIDGNREATIPKISSLNRTAQNTLANFQKLATIEKGRSDTFADYFGKNFSRQKTSTKNIREVLAEIDRQTENNSAIIYVTVYPEELQLVLYTPGNTPIVKTIPGVKREELMKLVLQLRLYITNPEERFTQNYLLPAQKLYDLLIAPLSTEIEAANVNTLLFSMDEGLRTLPVAALHDGKQFMVEKYSLSLIPSISLMDSNYRTLEDTQVLAMGASEFIGKIPLPAVPVELETISQKLWKGKKFLNQEFTYNNLLAQRQNYPYPIIHLATHAEFRAGKANKSYIQLWGDEQLRLDQMRELGWNQPPVELLVLSACRTAFGDKNAELGFAGLAVAAGVKSALASVWYVSDEGTLGLMTEFYAHLNESKIKSEALRQAQLAMLRGEVVIAEGQLKGTGSYGSVMLPSALRKFENKNLSHPYYWAGFTMVGSPW
;
A
#
# COMPACT_ATOMS: atom_id res chain seq x y z
N MET A 1 -54.57 -46.22 75.01
CA MET A 1 -55.22 -44.92 75.27
C MET A 1 -54.29 -43.81 74.82
N LYS A 2 -54.77 -42.95 73.89
CA LYS A 2 -54.29 -41.58 73.53
C LYS A 2 -52.84 -41.46 72.99
N SER A 3 -52.63 -41.19 71.69
CA SER A 3 -52.87 -39.93 70.93
C SER A 3 -51.69 -38.96 71.06
N LEU A 4 -51.01 -38.70 69.93
CA LEU A 4 -50.70 -37.40 69.31
C LEU A 4 -49.36 -37.40 68.54
N THR A 5 -49.56 -37.35 67.23
CA THR A 5 -48.75 -36.94 66.09
C THR A 5 -47.87 -35.71 66.30
N VAL A 6 -46.69 -35.66 65.63
CA VAL A 6 -46.32 -34.71 64.55
C VAL A 6 -44.81 -34.79 64.20
N LYS A 7 -44.52 -35.05 62.90
CA LYS A 7 -43.34 -34.70 62.05
C LYS A 7 -41.95 -35.26 62.45
N ARG A 8 -41.04 -35.65 61.55
CA ARG A 8 -40.89 -35.50 60.09
C ARG A 8 -39.82 -36.52 59.63
N TYR A 9 -39.98 -37.05 58.43
CA TYR A 9 -39.18 -38.11 57.81
C TYR A 9 -37.69 -37.74 57.60
N LEU A 10 -36.80 -38.65 57.99
CA LEU A 10 -35.40 -38.76 57.55
C LEU A 10 -35.31 -39.99 56.62
N LEU A 11 -34.96 -39.80 55.35
CA LEU A 11 -34.35 -40.86 54.55
C LEU A 11 -33.40 -40.21 53.53
N SER A 12 -32.11 -40.38 53.79
CA SER A 12 -30.98 -39.95 52.97
C SER A 12 -30.79 -40.91 51.79
N LEU A 13 -30.85 -40.38 50.57
CA LEU A 13 -30.53 -41.11 49.34
C LEU A 13 -29.70 -40.23 48.41
N LEU A 14 -28.59 -40.81 47.92
CA LEU A 14 -27.61 -40.28 46.96
C LEU A 14 -28.26 -39.59 45.76
N ILE A 15 -27.77 -38.40 45.38
CA ILE A 15 -27.96 -37.79 44.06
C ILE A 15 -26.59 -37.29 43.57
N PRO A 16 -26.12 -37.66 42.37
CA PRO A 16 -24.97 -37.00 41.75
C PRO A 16 -25.44 -35.64 41.20
N LEU A 17 -24.78 -34.57 41.65
CA LEU A 17 -25.01 -33.21 41.18
C LEU A 17 -24.48 -33.07 39.75
N LEU A 18 -25.32 -33.34 38.75
CA LEU A 18 -25.05 -32.99 37.36
C LEU A 18 -25.25 -31.48 37.21
N ALA A 19 -24.17 -30.71 37.35
CA ALA A 19 -24.17 -29.30 37.01
C ALA A 19 -24.27 -29.17 35.48
N ILE A 20 -25.50 -29.10 34.96
CA ILE A 20 -25.75 -28.65 33.59
C ILE A 20 -25.45 -27.15 33.59
N VAL A 21 -24.22 -26.79 33.21
CA VAL A 21 -23.92 -25.45 32.74
C VAL A 21 -24.65 -25.30 31.41
N VAL A 22 -25.88 -24.77 31.45
CA VAL A 22 -26.50 -24.23 30.24
C VAL A 22 -25.71 -22.97 29.89
N THR A 23 -24.64 -23.13 29.12
CA THR A 23 -24.07 -22.01 28.38
C THR A 23 -25.13 -21.64 27.34
N THR A 24 -25.98 -20.65 27.64
CA THR A 24 -26.72 -19.97 26.59
C THR A 24 -25.69 -19.36 25.67
N LYS A 25 -25.50 -19.94 24.48
CA LYS A 25 -24.84 -19.23 23.39
C LYS A 25 -25.70 -17.98 23.13
N THR A 26 -25.30 -16.84 23.67
CA THR A 26 -25.82 -15.54 23.24
C THR A 26 -25.51 -15.46 21.75
N LYS A 27 -26.54 -15.56 20.90
CA LYS A 27 -26.40 -15.17 19.50
C LYS A 27 -25.97 -13.72 19.52
N ALA A 28 -24.79 -13.41 18.98
CA ALA A 28 -24.41 -12.02 18.74
C ALA A 28 -25.51 -11.38 17.89
N GLU A 29 -26.11 -10.29 18.38
CA GLU A 29 -27.10 -9.53 17.63
C GLU A 29 -26.40 -8.86 16.43
N SER A 30 -27.06 -8.83 15.26
CA SER A 30 -26.45 -8.27 14.05
C SER A 30 -26.42 -6.74 14.05
N ILE A 31 -27.35 -6.07 14.73
CA ILE A 31 -27.30 -4.62 14.98
C ILE A 31 -27.50 -4.37 16.47
N THR A 32 -26.53 -3.74 17.11
CA THR A 32 -26.56 -3.44 18.55
C THR A 32 -26.43 -1.93 18.76
N PRO A 33 -27.39 -1.27 19.45
CA PRO A 33 -27.31 0.16 19.73
C PRO A 33 -26.17 0.46 20.70
N ALA A 34 -25.49 1.60 20.51
CA ALA A 34 -24.46 2.06 21.43
C ALA A 34 -25.06 2.62 22.72
N ASN A 35 -24.44 2.34 23.86
CA ASN A 35 -24.79 2.93 25.14
C ASN A 35 -24.00 4.22 25.40
N ASP A 36 -24.26 5.26 24.60
CA ASP A 36 -23.47 6.50 24.57
C ASP A 36 -24.31 7.78 24.75
N GLY A 37 -25.57 7.64 25.17
CA GLY A 37 -26.50 8.76 25.34
C GLY A 37 -27.22 9.21 24.07
N THR A 38 -26.95 8.60 22.90
CA THR A 38 -27.71 8.89 21.66
C THR A 38 -29.16 8.39 21.74
N ASN A 39 -29.49 7.50 22.68
CA ASN A 39 -30.83 6.91 22.86
C ASN A 39 -31.34 6.14 21.63
N THR A 40 -30.42 5.50 20.89
CA THR A 40 -30.80 4.63 19.78
C THR A 40 -31.41 3.34 20.32
N THR A 41 -32.52 2.92 19.73
CA THR A 41 -33.21 1.67 20.09
C THR A 41 -33.36 0.81 18.85
N VAL A 42 -33.14 -0.49 18.99
CA VAL A 42 -33.25 -1.46 17.90
C VAL A 42 -34.20 -2.56 18.36
N ASN A 43 -35.36 -2.65 17.70
CA ASN A 43 -36.35 -3.69 17.96
C ASN A 43 -36.32 -4.70 16.81
N GLN A 44 -35.83 -5.91 17.09
CA GLN A 44 -35.81 -6.97 16.09
C GLN A 44 -37.16 -7.71 16.05
N ASN A 45 -37.76 -7.81 14.86
CA ASN A 45 -38.91 -8.66 14.57
C ASN A 45 -38.59 -9.58 13.38
N GLY A 46 -38.22 -10.83 13.69
CA GLY A 46 -37.73 -11.77 12.69
C GLY A 46 -36.45 -11.25 12.02
N ASN A 47 -36.51 -11.04 10.70
CA ASN A 47 -35.40 -10.52 9.90
C ASN A 47 -35.37 -8.98 9.81
N GLN A 48 -36.33 -8.28 10.43
CA GLN A 48 -36.40 -6.83 10.39
C GLN A 48 -35.87 -6.21 11.69
N PHE A 49 -34.98 -5.24 11.54
CA PHE A 49 -34.38 -4.47 12.64
C PHE A 49 -34.94 -3.05 12.59
N ASN A 50 -35.91 -2.76 13.44
CA ASN A 50 -36.55 -1.45 13.51
C ASN A 50 -35.73 -0.51 14.39
N ILE A 51 -35.09 0.47 13.78
CA ILE A 51 -34.24 1.47 14.41
C ILE A 51 -35.10 2.70 14.71
N GLN A 52 -35.19 3.06 15.99
CA GLN A 52 -36.01 4.14 16.54
C GLN A 52 -35.25 4.92 17.62
N GLY A 53 -35.90 5.93 18.18
CA GLY A 53 -35.28 6.81 19.18
C GLY A 53 -34.29 7.74 18.51
N GLY A 54 -33.07 7.78 19.02
CA GLY A 54 -32.03 8.70 18.55
C GLY A 54 -32.14 10.07 19.19
N THR A 55 -31.21 10.95 18.86
CA THR A 55 -31.14 12.33 19.36
C THR A 55 -31.27 13.30 18.20
N ARG A 56 -32.00 14.41 18.38
CA ARG A 56 -32.20 15.42 17.34
C ARG A 56 -31.32 16.64 17.54
N SER A 57 -30.98 17.28 16.43
CA SER A 57 -30.41 18.63 16.43
C SER A 57 -31.40 19.68 16.95
N ARG A 58 -30.91 20.88 17.31
CA ARG A 58 -31.76 21.96 17.86
C ARG A 58 -32.83 22.44 16.88
N ASP A 59 -32.55 22.41 15.59
CA ASP A 59 -33.51 22.74 14.53
C ASP A 59 -34.47 21.58 14.19
N GLY A 60 -34.27 20.41 14.80
CA GLY A 60 -35.08 19.20 14.62
C GLY A 60 -34.85 18.47 13.29
N THR A 61 -34.01 18.98 12.40
CA THR A 61 -33.86 18.49 11.03
C THR A 61 -32.92 17.28 10.89
N ASN A 62 -31.97 17.11 11.82
CA ASN A 62 -31.03 15.99 11.84
C ASN A 62 -31.38 15.02 12.97
N LEU A 63 -31.43 13.72 12.66
CA LEU A 63 -31.66 12.63 13.59
C LEU A 63 -30.41 11.75 13.67
N PHE A 64 -29.84 11.63 14.86
CA PHE A 64 -28.60 10.90 15.10
C PHE A 64 -28.85 9.55 15.77
N HIS A 65 -28.20 8.52 15.26
CA HIS A 65 -28.15 7.17 15.78
C HIS A 65 -26.70 6.72 16.02
N SER A 66 -26.52 5.85 17.00
CA SER A 66 -25.22 5.30 17.37
C SER A 66 -25.32 3.82 17.66
N PHE A 67 -24.38 3.05 17.14
CA PHE A 67 -24.35 1.60 17.18
C PHE A 67 -23.00 1.12 17.73
N ASP A 68 -23.03 0.06 18.50
CA ASP A 68 -21.82 -0.70 18.84
C ASP A 68 -21.42 -1.58 17.65
N GLN A 69 -22.40 -2.28 17.07
CA GLN A 69 -22.27 -3.08 15.85
C GLN A 69 -23.40 -2.79 14.88
N PHE A 70 -23.09 -2.77 13.58
CA PHE A 70 -24.07 -2.59 12.52
C PHE A 70 -23.75 -3.54 11.35
N ASN A 71 -24.35 -4.73 11.40
CA ASN A 71 -24.20 -5.81 10.43
C ASN A 71 -25.58 -6.28 9.95
N LEU A 72 -25.66 -6.77 8.71
CA LEU A 72 -26.86 -7.39 8.13
C LEU A 72 -26.48 -8.65 7.37
N ASN A 73 -27.15 -9.75 7.66
CA ASN A 73 -27.08 -10.97 6.87
C ASN A 73 -28.05 -10.93 5.68
N SER A 74 -27.89 -11.88 4.76
CA SER A 74 -28.82 -12.07 3.64
C SER A 74 -30.27 -12.24 4.11
N GLY A 75 -31.18 -11.51 3.47
CA GLY A 75 -32.61 -11.47 3.81
C GLY A 75 -32.98 -10.68 5.06
N GLN A 76 -32.02 -10.02 5.73
CA GLN A 76 -32.29 -9.07 6.82
C GLN A 76 -32.48 -7.65 6.31
N THR A 77 -33.27 -6.85 7.04
CA THR A 77 -33.56 -5.44 6.71
C THR A 77 -33.34 -4.54 7.93
N ALA A 78 -32.54 -3.48 7.79
CA ALA A 78 -32.48 -2.38 8.76
C ALA A 78 -33.48 -1.29 8.38
N ASN A 79 -34.48 -1.06 9.22
CA ASN A 79 -35.52 -0.06 9.02
C ASN A 79 -35.25 1.16 9.91
N PHE A 80 -34.75 2.25 9.33
CA PHE A 80 -34.67 3.54 9.99
C PHE A 80 -36.04 4.21 9.98
N LEU A 81 -36.68 4.26 11.15
CA LEU A 81 -38.02 4.82 11.31
C LEU A 81 -37.92 6.30 11.69
N THR A 82 -38.52 7.16 10.87
CA THR A 82 -38.39 8.61 10.98
C THR A 82 -39.72 9.33 10.80
N THR A 83 -39.70 10.67 10.92
CA THR A 83 -40.84 11.55 10.69
C THR A 83 -40.61 12.44 9.46
N PRO A 84 -41.67 13.00 8.84
CA PRO A 84 -41.55 13.85 7.65
C PRO A 84 -40.66 15.10 7.85
N ASP A 85 -40.57 15.61 9.08
CA ASP A 85 -39.76 16.78 9.43
C ASP A 85 -38.25 16.48 9.46
N THR A 86 -37.86 15.21 9.41
CA THR A 86 -36.47 14.80 9.46
C THR A 86 -35.86 14.88 8.08
N ARG A 87 -34.81 15.69 7.94
CA ARG A 87 -34.09 15.88 6.67
C ARG A 87 -32.93 14.90 6.52
N ASN A 88 -32.15 14.70 7.57
CA ASN A 88 -30.98 13.82 7.53
C ASN A 88 -31.02 12.84 8.71
N ILE A 89 -30.74 11.57 8.43
CA ILE A 89 -30.49 10.53 9.43
C ILE A 89 -28.99 10.23 9.39
N LEU A 90 -28.33 10.31 10.55
CA LEU A 90 -26.89 10.05 10.68
C LEU A 90 -26.65 8.90 11.64
N GLY A 91 -26.03 7.82 11.17
CA GLY A 91 -25.63 6.68 11.97
C GLY A 91 -24.11 6.63 12.14
N ARG A 92 -23.62 6.39 13.36
CA ARG A 92 -22.22 6.06 13.61
C ARG A 92 -22.05 4.68 14.23
N VAL A 93 -20.95 3.99 13.91
CA VAL A 93 -20.55 2.74 14.56
C VAL A 93 -19.33 3.01 15.44
N THR A 94 -19.40 2.58 16.70
CA THR A 94 -18.45 2.94 17.76
C THR A 94 -17.76 1.74 18.41
N GLY A 95 -18.24 0.51 18.17
CA GLY A 95 -17.76 -0.71 18.83
C GLY A 95 -16.52 -1.36 18.21
N GLY A 96 -15.79 -0.64 17.34
CA GLY A 96 -14.47 -1.08 16.87
C GLY A 96 -14.45 -2.19 15.84
N ASN A 97 -15.58 -2.53 15.25
CA ASN A 97 -15.70 -3.56 14.23
C ASN A 97 -16.17 -2.95 12.91
N ALA A 98 -15.70 -3.50 11.79
CA ALA A 98 -16.21 -3.14 10.47
C ALA A 98 -17.69 -3.54 10.31
N SER A 99 -18.41 -2.82 9.46
CA SER A 99 -19.81 -3.10 9.14
C SER A 99 -19.91 -4.05 7.95
N ILE A 100 -20.46 -5.25 8.15
CA ILE A 100 -20.74 -6.21 7.09
C ILE A 100 -22.24 -6.16 6.77
N ILE A 101 -22.59 -5.56 5.63
CA ILE A 101 -23.96 -5.30 5.19
C ILE A 101 -24.24 -6.20 3.98
N ASN A 102 -24.89 -7.33 4.20
CA ASN A 102 -25.32 -8.26 3.15
C ASN A 102 -26.86 -8.37 3.10
N GLY A 103 -27.58 -7.31 3.43
CA GLY A 103 -29.04 -7.22 3.45
C GLY A 103 -29.55 -5.84 3.03
N GLN A 104 -30.83 -5.54 3.27
CA GLN A 104 -31.43 -4.27 2.84
C GLN A 104 -31.34 -3.18 3.90
N ILE A 105 -30.99 -1.95 3.50
CA ILE A 105 -31.14 -0.75 4.34
C ILE A 105 -32.32 0.07 3.83
N GLN A 106 -33.22 0.43 4.72
CA GLN A 106 -34.47 1.11 4.39
C GLN A 106 -34.74 2.29 5.33
N VAL A 107 -35.32 3.36 4.79
CA VAL A 107 -35.88 4.48 5.58
C VAL A 107 -37.39 4.52 5.41
N ILE A 108 -38.13 4.66 6.52
CA ILE A 108 -39.61 4.67 6.54
C ILE A 108 -40.11 5.88 7.32
N GLY A 109 -41.11 6.57 6.79
CA GLY A 109 -41.85 7.63 7.51
C GLY A 109 -41.42 9.08 7.19
N GLY A 110 -40.48 9.28 6.25
CA GLY A 110 -40.06 10.60 5.79
C GLY A 110 -39.29 10.53 4.47
N ASN A 111 -38.88 11.69 3.94
CA ASN A 111 -38.04 11.81 2.74
C ASN A 111 -36.60 12.22 3.12
N SER A 112 -36.00 11.48 4.04
CA SER A 112 -34.71 11.83 4.66
C SER A 112 -33.53 11.23 3.91
N ASN A 113 -32.41 11.97 3.86
CA ASN A 113 -31.11 11.42 3.50
C ASN A 113 -30.62 10.48 4.60
N LEU A 114 -29.79 9.50 4.24
CA LEU A 114 -29.14 8.61 5.20
C LEU A 114 -27.61 8.66 5.05
N LEU A 115 -26.93 8.95 6.15
CA LEU A 115 -25.47 9.03 6.23
C LEU A 115 -24.95 8.03 7.27
N LEU A 116 -24.04 7.12 6.88
CA LEU A 116 -23.45 6.13 7.78
C LEU A 116 -21.93 6.34 7.91
N MET A 117 -21.42 6.30 9.14
CA MET A 117 -20.01 6.50 9.46
C MET A 117 -19.48 5.30 10.25
N ASN A 118 -18.45 4.64 9.72
CA ASN A 118 -17.69 3.62 10.44
C ASN A 118 -16.19 3.73 10.08
N PRO A 119 -15.35 4.32 10.95
CA PRO A 119 -13.92 4.49 10.67
C PRO A 119 -13.13 3.20 10.45
N VAL A 120 -13.64 2.06 10.94
CA VAL A 120 -12.97 0.76 10.83
C VAL A 120 -13.11 0.16 9.44
N GLY A 121 -14.24 0.40 8.77
CA GLY A 121 -14.52 -0.09 7.42
C GLY A 121 -15.95 -0.57 7.22
N VAL A 122 -16.35 -0.71 5.95
CA VAL A 122 -17.71 -1.13 5.54
C VAL A 122 -17.65 -2.05 4.33
N ILE A 123 -18.31 -3.20 4.40
CA ILE A 123 -18.47 -4.13 3.28
C ILE A 123 -19.95 -4.24 2.94
N PHE A 124 -20.33 -3.89 1.70
CA PHE A 124 -21.64 -4.23 1.13
C PHE A 124 -21.51 -5.53 0.35
N GLY A 125 -22.05 -6.63 0.89
CA GLY A 125 -22.05 -7.93 0.22
C GLY A 125 -23.02 -8.01 -0.97
N LYS A 126 -22.97 -9.11 -1.73
CA LYS A 126 -23.76 -9.31 -2.97
C LYS A 126 -25.27 -9.15 -2.83
N ASN A 127 -25.84 -9.35 -1.63
CA ASN A 127 -27.28 -9.18 -1.38
C ASN A 127 -27.62 -7.81 -0.78
N ALA A 128 -26.63 -6.92 -0.65
CA ALA A 128 -26.86 -5.57 -0.15
C ALA A 128 -27.73 -4.77 -1.13
N SER A 129 -28.72 -4.08 -0.59
CA SER A 129 -29.61 -3.20 -1.37
C SER A 129 -30.09 -2.02 -0.56
N LEU A 130 -30.49 -0.95 -1.24
CA LEU A 130 -31.01 0.26 -0.63
C LEU A 130 -32.48 0.46 -0.98
N ASN A 131 -33.27 0.88 0.00
CA ASN A 131 -34.62 1.42 -0.18
C ASN A 131 -34.71 2.75 0.58
N ILE A 132 -34.01 3.74 0.04
CA ILE A 132 -33.84 5.06 0.65
C ILE A 132 -34.58 6.08 -0.23
N PRO A 133 -35.42 6.95 0.35
CA PRO A 133 -36.27 7.85 -0.42
C PRO A 133 -35.50 9.07 -0.98
N ALA A 134 -34.37 9.43 -0.37
CA ALA A 134 -33.50 10.53 -0.78
C ALA A 134 -32.02 10.05 -0.95
N SER A 135 -31.03 10.91 -0.69
CA SER A 135 -29.61 10.61 -0.90
C SER A 135 -29.01 9.68 0.15
N PHE A 136 -27.98 8.93 -0.23
CA PHE A 136 -27.24 8.02 0.65
C PHE A 136 -25.74 8.32 0.63
N SER A 137 -25.12 8.33 1.80
CA SER A 137 -23.66 8.40 1.91
C SER A 137 -23.13 7.47 2.98
N VAL A 138 -21.96 6.90 2.72
CA VAL A 138 -21.24 6.05 3.67
C VAL A 138 -19.77 6.45 3.69
N THR A 139 -19.20 6.52 4.89
CA THR A 139 -17.81 6.97 5.05
C THR A 139 -17.04 6.26 6.16
N THR A 140 -15.71 6.19 5.98
CA THR A 140 -14.74 5.79 7.01
C THR A 140 -14.01 6.98 7.65
N ALA A 141 -14.50 8.20 7.41
CA ALA A 141 -14.06 9.40 8.12
C ALA A 141 -14.26 9.25 9.64
N THR A 142 -13.39 9.89 10.42
CA THR A 142 -13.54 9.94 11.88
C THR A 142 -14.53 11.01 12.32
N ASP A 143 -14.76 12.02 11.50
CA ASP A 143 -15.70 13.10 11.80
C ASP A 143 -16.44 13.62 10.55
N ILE A 144 -17.68 14.06 10.75
CA ILE A 144 -18.50 14.75 9.75
C ILE A 144 -18.75 16.18 10.23
N GLY A 145 -18.39 17.15 9.40
CA GLY A 145 -18.47 18.58 9.70
C GLY A 145 -19.86 19.16 9.45
N PHE A 146 -20.25 20.13 10.26
CA PHE A 146 -21.46 20.97 10.15
C PHE A 146 -21.10 22.44 10.39
N ASN A 147 -21.99 23.36 10.01
CA ASN A 147 -21.82 24.80 10.17
C ASN A 147 -20.48 25.32 9.59
N ASN A 148 -20.17 24.98 8.34
CA ASN A 148 -18.90 25.29 7.70
C ASN A 148 -17.70 24.76 8.50
N ASN A 149 -17.82 23.51 8.98
CA ASN A 149 -16.80 22.79 9.74
C ASN A 149 -16.44 23.39 11.12
N ASN A 150 -17.34 24.21 11.69
CA ASN A 150 -17.22 24.72 13.06
C ASN A 150 -17.79 23.75 14.12
N SER A 151 -18.54 22.74 13.70
CA SER A 151 -19.10 21.71 14.59
C SER A 151 -18.88 20.33 13.96
N TRP A 152 -18.57 19.32 14.75
CA TRP A 152 -18.17 18.00 14.24
C TRP A 152 -18.99 16.90 14.90
N PHE A 153 -19.62 16.07 14.07
CA PHE A 153 -20.16 14.78 14.48
C PHE A 153 -19.02 13.76 14.44
N THR A 154 -18.48 13.41 15.60
CA THR A 154 -17.32 12.53 15.73
C THR A 154 -17.74 11.07 15.94
N ALA A 155 -16.97 10.13 15.38
CA ALA A 155 -17.20 8.70 15.54
C ALA A 155 -16.89 8.24 16.96
N ILE A 156 -15.88 8.82 17.62
CA ILE A 156 -15.41 8.40 18.96
C ILE A 156 -15.54 9.57 19.94
N GLY A 157 -16.16 9.29 21.09
CA GLY A 157 -16.39 10.29 22.13
C GLY A 157 -17.78 10.92 22.07
N ASN A 158 -17.92 12.03 22.79
CA ASN A 158 -19.20 12.71 23.00
C ASN A 158 -19.49 13.70 21.86
N ASN A 159 -20.77 13.83 21.50
CA ASN A 159 -21.25 14.79 20.50
C ASN A 159 -22.20 15.80 21.13
N ASP A 160 -22.08 17.06 20.73
CA ASP A 160 -23.07 18.09 21.02
C ASP A 160 -24.11 18.14 19.88
N TYR A 161 -25.05 17.20 19.94
CA TYR A 161 -26.09 17.05 18.92
C TYR A 161 -26.88 18.34 18.67
N SER A 162 -27.06 19.19 19.69
CA SER A 162 -27.83 20.42 19.58
C SER A 162 -27.23 21.42 18.57
N ASN A 163 -25.90 21.41 18.41
CA ASN A 163 -25.17 22.30 17.52
C ASN A 163 -24.90 21.71 16.12
N LEU A 164 -25.20 20.43 15.90
CA LEU A 164 -25.06 19.76 14.60
C LEU A 164 -26.31 20.03 13.72
N VAL A 165 -26.52 21.30 13.37
CA VAL A 165 -27.67 21.80 12.58
C VAL A 165 -27.34 21.96 11.10
N GLY A 166 -28.36 21.92 10.24
CA GLY A 166 -28.19 22.08 8.79
C GLY A 166 -27.60 20.84 8.09
N ASN A 167 -26.98 21.04 6.92
CA ASN A 167 -26.38 19.97 6.13
C ASN A 167 -24.91 19.74 6.49
N SER A 168 -24.38 18.55 6.18
CA SER A 168 -22.96 18.27 6.29
C SER A 168 -22.13 19.19 5.41
N SER A 169 -21.02 19.70 5.94
CA SER A 169 -20.10 20.64 5.27
C SER A 169 -18.70 20.08 5.02
N GLY A 170 -18.40 18.87 5.49
CA GLY A 170 -17.09 18.25 5.29
C GLY A 170 -16.93 16.91 5.98
N TYR A 171 -15.79 16.27 5.72
CA TYR A 171 -15.35 15.01 6.33
C TYR A 171 -13.91 15.17 6.81
N ARG A 172 -13.57 14.55 7.94
CA ARG A 172 -12.21 14.57 8.48
C ARG A 172 -11.75 13.17 8.83
N PHE A 173 -10.52 12.86 8.44
CA PHE A 173 -9.87 11.56 8.63
C PHE A 173 -8.71 11.72 9.63
N ASN A 174 -9.00 11.84 10.92
CA ASN A 174 -7.99 11.98 11.98
C ASN A 174 -7.33 10.64 12.35
N THR A 175 -6.93 9.88 11.34
CA THR A 175 -6.20 8.62 11.47
C THR A 175 -5.16 8.56 10.36
N SER A 176 -4.00 7.94 10.62
CA SER A 176 -3.00 7.68 9.59
C SER A 176 -3.47 6.64 8.58
N ASP A 177 -4.32 5.71 9.03
CA ASP A 177 -4.76 4.55 8.27
C ASP A 177 -6.29 4.53 8.31
N PRO A 178 -6.96 5.25 7.39
CA PRO A 178 -8.42 5.26 7.29
C PRO A 178 -8.98 3.95 6.75
N GLY A 179 -10.14 3.52 7.26
CA GLY A 179 -10.73 2.22 6.91
C GLY A 179 -11.19 2.10 5.45
N VAL A 180 -11.44 0.87 5.02
CA VAL A 180 -11.78 0.51 3.63
C VAL A 180 -13.29 0.39 3.43
N ILE A 181 -13.78 0.77 2.25
CA ILE A 181 -15.15 0.50 1.78
C ILE A 181 -15.10 -0.47 0.60
N ILE A 182 -15.84 -1.57 0.67
CA ILE A 182 -16.03 -2.52 -0.43
C ILE A 182 -17.51 -2.59 -0.80
N ASN A 183 -17.85 -2.46 -2.08
CA ASN A 183 -19.20 -2.70 -2.58
C ASN A 183 -19.25 -3.83 -3.60
N GLU A 184 -19.91 -4.93 -3.25
CA GLU A 184 -20.31 -6.03 -4.15
C GLU A 184 -21.82 -6.06 -4.42
N GLY A 185 -22.60 -5.22 -3.74
CA GLY A 185 -24.06 -5.21 -3.81
C GLY A 185 -24.62 -4.37 -4.94
N ASN A 186 -25.95 -4.29 -4.98
CA ASN A 186 -26.69 -3.39 -5.87
C ASN A 186 -27.25 -2.21 -5.06
N LEU A 187 -26.47 -1.13 -5.00
CA LEU A 187 -26.83 0.08 -4.29
C LEU A 187 -27.53 1.03 -5.26
N ARG A 188 -28.85 0.93 -5.31
CA ARG A 188 -29.71 1.74 -6.17
C ARG A 188 -30.50 2.77 -5.37
N LEU A 189 -30.49 4.02 -5.83
CA LEU A 189 -31.36 5.08 -5.32
C LEU A 189 -32.45 5.41 -6.33
N LYS A 190 -33.43 6.20 -5.86
CA LYS A 190 -34.39 6.86 -6.74
C LYS A 190 -33.66 7.87 -7.64
N PRO A 191 -34.26 8.26 -8.79
CA PRO A 191 -33.68 9.26 -9.68
C PRO A 191 -33.32 10.56 -8.96
N GLU A 192 -32.36 11.31 -9.52
CA GLU A 192 -31.97 12.66 -9.08
C GLU A 192 -31.36 12.74 -7.66
N ASN A 193 -30.95 11.61 -7.09
CA ASN A 193 -30.36 11.56 -5.75
C ASN A 193 -28.85 11.33 -5.79
N ASN A 194 -28.18 11.58 -4.67
CA ASN A 194 -26.74 11.42 -4.56
C ASN A 194 -26.40 10.11 -3.84
N LEU A 195 -25.49 9.34 -4.42
CA LEU A 195 -24.88 8.15 -3.81
C LEU A 195 -23.39 8.42 -3.61
N THR A 196 -22.92 8.41 -2.36
CA THR A 196 -21.51 8.71 -2.04
C THR A 196 -20.86 7.59 -1.22
N LEU A 197 -19.75 7.04 -1.72
CA LEU A 197 -18.84 6.16 -1.01
C LEU A 197 -17.54 6.92 -0.76
N LEU A 198 -17.18 7.17 0.50
CA LEU A 198 -16.02 7.98 0.85
C LEU A 198 -15.13 7.31 1.91
N GLY A 199 -13.99 6.76 1.52
CA GLY A 199 -13.15 5.94 2.41
C GLY A 199 -11.67 6.30 2.39
N GLY A 200 -10.89 5.53 3.15
CA GLY A 200 -9.45 5.50 3.02
C GLY A 200 -9.02 4.82 1.73
N THR A 201 -9.59 3.64 1.49
CA THR A 201 -9.58 2.92 0.22
C THR A 201 -11.04 2.64 -0.15
N VAL A 202 -11.41 2.76 -1.43
CA VAL A 202 -12.77 2.40 -1.89
C VAL A 202 -12.71 1.47 -3.09
N ILE A 203 -13.38 0.32 -2.97
CA ILE A 203 -13.43 -0.73 -3.99
C ILE A 203 -14.88 -0.96 -4.38
N ASN A 204 -15.25 -0.63 -5.61
CA ASN A 204 -16.55 -0.98 -6.17
C ASN A 204 -16.39 -2.12 -7.17
N ILE A 205 -17.11 -3.22 -6.96
CA ILE A 205 -17.22 -4.35 -7.89
C ILE A 205 -18.68 -4.71 -8.19
N GLY A 206 -19.62 -4.14 -7.43
CA GLY A 206 -21.06 -4.26 -7.62
C GLY A 206 -21.64 -3.18 -8.54
N GLN A 207 -22.90 -2.85 -8.31
CA GLN A 207 -23.64 -1.83 -9.06
C GLN A 207 -23.98 -0.63 -8.17
N LEU A 208 -23.65 0.58 -8.63
CA LEU A 208 -24.13 1.85 -8.08
C LEU A 208 -25.03 2.50 -9.12
N SER A 209 -26.27 2.86 -8.77
CA SER A 209 -27.18 3.50 -9.75
C SER A 209 -28.11 4.56 -9.18
N THR A 210 -28.24 5.68 -9.90
CA THR A 210 -29.22 6.75 -9.66
C THR A 210 -29.44 7.58 -10.93
N ALA A 211 -30.54 7.34 -11.63
CA ALA A 211 -30.82 8.00 -12.92
C ALA A 211 -30.88 9.53 -12.77
N GLY A 212 -30.08 10.26 -13.55
CA GLY A 212 -29.98 11.73 -13.49
C GLY A 212 -29.49 12.28 -12.15
N GLY A 213 -28.93 11.42 -11.29
CA GLY A 213 -28.36 11.79 -10.00
C GLY A 213 -26.82 11.83 -10.04
N ASN A 214 -26.20 11.85 -8.86
CA ASN A 214 -24.73 11.88 -8.74
C ASN A 214 -24.19 10.64 -8.04
N ILE A 215 -23.16 10.02 -8.60
CA ILE A 215 -22.38 8.95 -7.96
C ILE A 215 -20.99 9.51 -7.65
N ASN A 216 -20.62 9.52 -6.37
CA ASN A 216 -19.30 9.91 -5.91
C ASN A 216 -18.60 8.73 -5.25
N ILE A 217 -17.49 8.28 -5.81
CA ILE A 217 -16.58 7.33 -5.18
C ILE A 217 -15.28 8.07 -4.93
N ALA A 218 -14.89 8.19 -3.67
CA ALA A 218 -13.70 8.93 -3.30
C ALA A 218 -12.86 8.20 -2.23
N ALA A 219 -11.54 8.17 -2.44
CA ALA A 219 -10.57 7.70 -1.47
C ALA A 219 -9.63 8.83 -1.07
N VAL A 220 -9.28 8.90 0.21
CA VAL A 220 -8.36 9.92 0.73
C VAL A 220 -7.31 9.33 1.65
N GLU A 221 -6.13 9.97 1.65
CA GLU A 221 -5.08 9.66 2.60
C GLU A 221 -5.52 10.02 4.04
N GLY A 222 -4.93 9.33 5.01
CA GLY A 222 -5.08 9.67 6.42
C GLY A 222 -4.61 11.09 6.76
N ASN A 223 -5.09 11.62 7.89
CA ASN A 223 -4.86 12.99 8.36
C ASN A 223 -5.34 14.09 7.40
N SER A 224 -6.38 13.80 6.61
CA SER A 224 -6.94 14.73 5.63
C SER A 224 -8.29 15.30 6.04
N THR A 225 -8.63 16.49 5.52
CA THR A 225 -9.97 17.07 5.63
C THR A 225 -10.52 17.37 4.23
N ILE A 226 -11.76 16.94 3.99
CA ILE A 226 -12.51 17.17 2.75
C ILE A 226 -13.61 18.18 3.04
N LYS A 227 -13.76 19.18 2.19
CA LYS A 227 -14.86 20.14 2.27
C LYS A 227 -16.00 19.76 1.32
N ILE A 228 -17.18 20.29 1.55
CA ILE A 228 -18.35 20.12 0.68
C ILE A 228 -18.78 21.53 0.22
N SER A 229 -18.78 21.82 -1.10
CA SER A 229 -19.19 23.14 -1.65
C SER A 229 -20.70 23.28 -1.63
N GLN A 230 -21.34 22.19 -2.04
CA GLN A 230 -22.76 22.10 -2.32
C GLN A 230 -23.25 20.77 -1.78
N PRO A 231 -24.48 20.69 -1.26
CA PRO A 231 -25.01 19.44 -0.73
C PRO A 231 -24.89 18.29 -1.74
N GLY A 232 -24.03 17.32 -1.45
CA GLY A 232 -23.80 16.14 -2.32
C GLY A 232 -22.57 16.19 -3.23
N ASN A 233 -21.85 17.32 -3.31
CA ASN A 233 -20.64 17.45 -4.13
C ASN A 233 -19.39 17.59 -3.24
N LEU A 234 -18.38 16.74 -3.47
CA LEU A 234 -17.11 16.78 -2.75
C LEU A 234 -16.24 17.93 -3.30
N LEU A 235 -15.66 18.75 -2.41
CA LEU A 235 -14.66 19.77 -2.72
C LEU A 235 -13.29 19.43 -2.16
N SER A 236 -12.26 20.02 -2.79
CA SER A 236 -10.94 20.36 -2.26
C SER A 236 -10.51 19.61 -0.98
N LEU A 237 -9.52 18.74 -1.12
CA LEU A 237 -8.75 18.24 0.00
C LEU A 237 -7.96 19.41 0.60
N GLU A 238 -8.35 19.85 1.79
CA GLU A 238 -7.49 20.69 2.60
C GLU A 238 -6.66 19.78 3.49
N VAL A 239 -5.38 19.63 3.16
CA VAL A 239 -4.38 19.15 4.10
C VAL A 239 -4.09 20.30 5.08
N SER A 240 -5.01 20.56 5.99
CA SER A 240 -4.74 21.42 7.14
C SER A 240 -4.00 20.59 8.17
N PRO A 241 -2.72 20.85 8.50
CA PRO A 241 -2.12 20.28 9.69
C PRO A 241 -2.95 20.76 10.88
N THR A 242 -3.59 19.84 11.60
CA THR A 242 -4.33 20.18 12.82
C THR A 242 -3.31 20.59 13.89
N VAL A 243 -2.93 21.87 13.87
CA VAL A 243 -2.33 22.55 15.02
C VAL A 243 -3.51 22.97 15.90
N GLY A 244 -3.85 22.12 16.87
CA GLY A 244 -4.85 22.44 17.87
C GLY A 244 -5.24 21.21 18.67
N ASN A 245 -4.79 21.17 19.92
CA ASN A 245 -5.09 20.17 20.96
C ASN A 245 -5.55 18.82 20.41
N ARG A 246 -4.58 17.93 20.17
CA ARG A 246 -4.82 16.49 20.05
C ARG A 246 -5.72 16.08 21.22
N VAL A 247 -7.01 15.94 20.98
CA VAL A 247 -7.81 15.02 21.76
C VAL A 247 -7.15 13.69 21.48
N THR A 248 -6.42 13.18 22.47
CA THR A 248 -5.90 11.82 22.48
C THR A 248 -7.11 10.91 22.30
N ILE A 249 -7.44 10.55 21.06
CA ILE A 249 -8.40 9.48 20.79
C ILE A 249 -7.71 8.24 21.34
N PRO A 250 -8.21 7.61 22.41
CA PRO A 250 -7.62 6.38 22.90
C PRO A 250 -7.74 5.36 21.77
N SER A 251 -6.61 4.79 21.35
CA SER A 251 -6.51 3.78 20.30
C SER A 251 -7.18 2.48 20.76
N PHE A 252 -8.51 2.43 20.73
CA PHE A 252 -9.30 1.21 21.01
C PHE A 252 -10.00 0.64 19.79
N LEU A 253 -9.81 1.19 18.59
CA LEU A 253 -10.32 0.56 17.36
C LEU A 253 -9.13 0.15 16.48
N PRO A 254 -8.80 -1.15 16.38
CA PRO A 254 -7.89 -1.60 15.32
C PRO A 254 -8.60 -1.35 13.99
N VAL A 255 -8.12 -0.38 13.19
CA VAL A 255 -8.55 -0.28 11.80
C VAL A 255 -7.95 -1.50 11.09
N LEU A 256 -8.82 -2.37 10.60
CA LEU A 256 -8.41 -3.60 9.92
C LEU A 256 -7.88 -3.25 8.53
N LEU A 257 -6.71 -3.78 8.16
CA LEU A 257 -6.25 -3.74 6.78
C LEU A 257 -7.18 -4.57 5.88
N LEU A 258 -7.25 -4.29 4.58
CA LEU A 258 -8.15 -4.99 3.66
C LEU A 258 -8.02 -6.53 3.71
N PRO A 259 -6.82 -7.13 3.83
CA PRO A 259 -6.70 -8.57 4.02
C PRO A 259 -7.30 -9.08 5.35
N GLU A 260 -7.19 -8.30 6.43
CA GLU A 260 -7.75 -8.63 7.74
C GLU A 260 -9.28 -8.49 7.73
N LEU A 261 -9.81 -7.51 6.99
CA LEU A 261 -11.24 -7.33 6.76
C LEU A 261 -11.85 -8.50 5.97
N LEU A 262 -11.12 -9.03 4.98
CA LEU A 262 -11.55 -10.14 4.14
C LEU A 262 -11.35 -11.53 4.79
N THR A 263 -10.41 -11.67 5.72
CA THR A 263 -10.16 -12.94 6.46
C THR A 263 -10.80 -13.01 7.85
N GLY A 264 -11.23 -11.88 8.42
CA GLY A 264 -11.50 -11.72 9.85
C GLY A 264 -12.88 -12.14 10.37
N GLY A 265 -13.68 -12.94 9.66
CA GLY A 265 -15.02 -13.34 10.13
C GLY A 265 -15.44 -14.75 9.74
N GLU A 266 -16.20 -15.43 10.63
CA GLU A 266 -16.83 -16.77 10.39
C GLU A 266 -17.93 -16.78 9.31
N ILE A 267 -17.87 -15.87 8.34
CA ILE A 267 -18.90 -15.77 7.30
C ILE A 267 -18.24 -15.98 5.93
N ASN A 268 -18.53 -17.15 5.34
CA ASN A 268 -18.24 -17.46 3.94
C ASN A 268 -19.00 -16.48 3.03
N HIS A 269 -18.41 -15.33 2.73
CA HIS A 269 -18.90 -14.48 1.66
C HIS A 269 -18.21 -14.87 0.37
N ALA A 270 -19.02 -15.06 -0.67
CA ALA A 270 -18.57 -15.25 -2.04
C ALA A 270 -17.88 -13.96 -2.49
N THR A 271 -16.60 -13.79 -2.19
CA THR A 271 -15.88 -12.56 -2.48
C THR A 271 -15.62 -12.50 -3.97
N SER A 272 -16.11 -11.47 -4.67
CA SER A 272 -15.52 -11.13 -5.98
C SER A 272 -14.21 -10.34 -5.81
N VAL A 273 -13.77 -10.16 -4.55
CA VAL A 273 -12.44 -9.67 -4.14
C VAL A 273 -11.84 -10.66 -3.14
N SER A 274 -11.06 -11.64 -3.60
CA SER A 274 -10.48 -12.66 -2.73
C SER A 274 -9.07 -12.28 -2.28
N ILE A 275 -8.56 -12.99 -1.28
CA ILE A 275 -7.12 -13.05 -1.07
C ILE A 275 -6.64 -14.24 -1.86
N ASN A 276 -5.83 -13.97 -2.88
CA ASN A 276 -5.26 -15.05 -3.67
C ASN A 276 -4.36 -15.92 -2.77
N SER A 277 -3.88 -17.04 -3.30
CA SER A 277 -2.84 -17.85 -2.64
C SER A 277 -1.56 -17.06 -2.29
N GLN A 278 -1.50 -15.80 -2.73
CA GLN A 278 -0.42 -14.86 -2.55
C GLN A 278 -0.60 -13.80 -1.46
N GLY A 279 -1.66 -13.87 -0.66
CA GLY A 279 -1.89 -12.88 0.40
C GLY A 279 -2.24 -11.48 -0.13
N ASP A 280 -2.26 -11.31 -1.45
CA ASP A 280 -2.69 -10.10 -2.12
C ASP A 280 -4.21 -10.11 -2.22
N VAL A 281 -4.78 -8.93 -2.10
CA VAL A 281 -6.19 -8.74 -2.40
C VAL A 281 -6.32 -8.69 -3.92
N VAL A 282 -7.14 -9.55 -4.50
CA VAL A 282 -7.36 -9.64 -5.95
C VAL A 282 -8.82 -9.56 -6.28
N LEU A 283 -9.12 -9.05 -7.47
CA LEU A 283 -10.47 -9.08 -8.04
C LEU A 283 -10.69 -10.43 -8.75
N ASP A 284 -11.64 -11.23 -8.25
CA ASP A 284 -11.99 -12.54 -8.81
C ASP A 284 -12.64 -12.35 -10.19
N GLY A 285 -12.00 -12.90 -11.22
CA GLY A 285 -12.45 -12.79 -12.62
C GLY A 285 -11.46 -12.06 -13.52
N SER A 286 -10.73 -11.07 -13.00
CA SER A 286 -9.66 -10.36 -13.72
C SER A 286 -8.26 -10.71 -13.23
N ASN A 287 -8.12 -11.30 -12.03
CA ASN A 287 -6.84 -11.51 -11.32
C ASN A 287 -6.04 -10.20 -11.11
N THR A 288 -6.70 -9.04 -11.15
CA THR A 288 -6.07 -7.76 -10.89
C THR A 288 -5.73 -7.64 -9.41
N ILE A 289 -4.47 -7.33 -9.10
CA ILE A 289 -4.01 -7.07 -7.73
C ILE A 289 -4.54 -5.69 -7.30
N ILE A 290 -5.11 -5.64 -6.11
CA ILE A 290 -5.66 -4.44 -5.48
C ILE A 290 -4.61 -3.89 -4.51
N ASP A 291 -4.05 -2.72 -4.84
CA ASP A 291 -3.18 -1.98 -3.94
C ASP A 291 -4.01 -1.33 -2.81
N ASP A 292 -4.00 -1.95 -1.62
CA ASP A 292 -4.62 -1.40 -0.40
C ASP A 292 -3.74 -0.31 0.23
N VAL A 293 -3.63 0.81 -0.48
CA VAL A 293 -2.97 2.02 0.02
C VAL A 293 -4.04 3.09 0.23
N PRO A 294 -4.09 3.76 1.39
CA PRO A 294 -4.98 4.91 1.59
C PRO A 294 -4.82 5.95 0.47
N GLY A 295 -5.93 6.48 -0.03
CA GLY A 295 -5.98 7.30 -1.23
C GLY A 295 -6.27 6.53 -2.53
N THR A 296 -6.39 5.20 -2.48
CA THR A 296 -6.69 4.38 -3.68
C THR A 296 -8.20 4.17 -3.89
N VAL A 297 -8.68 4.43 -5.11
CA VAL A 297 -9.99 3.99 -5.60
C VAL A 297 -9.83 2.90 -6.65
N ILE A 298 -10.61 1.83 -6.52
CA ILE A 298 -10.80 0.82 -7.57
C ILE A 298 -12.27 0.80 -7.98
N ALA A 299 -12.53 1.20 -9.22
CA ALA A 299 -13.86 1.15 -9.83
C ALA A 299 -13.92 0.01 -10.84
N SER A 300 -14.71 -1.00 -10.52
CA SER A 300 -15.13 -2.10 -11.39
C SER A 300 -16.66 -2.23 -11.32
N GLY A 301 -17.23 -3.25 -11.97
CA GLY A 301 -18.67 -3.43 -12.02
C GLY A 301 -19.37 -2.31 -12.79
N SER A 302 -20.47 -1.76 -12.26
CA SER A 302 -21.27 -0.74 -12.97
C SER A 302 -21.54 0.50 -12.13
N LEU A 303 -21.28 1.66 -12.73
CA LEU A 303 -21.64 2.99 -12.23
C LEU A 303 -22.63 3.61 -13.23
N ASP A 304 -23.89 3.80 -12.84
CA ASP A 304 -24.95 4.14 -13.79
C ASP A 304 -25.80 5.32 -13.31
N VAL A 305 -25.65 6.47 -13.97
CA VAL A 305 -26.50 7.66 -13.80
C VAL A 305 -27.41 7.89 -15.00
N SER A 306 -27.46 6.95 -15.94
CA SER A 306 -28.13 7.14 -17.22
C SER A 306 -29.63 7.38 -17.08
N THR A 307 -30.17 8.17 -18.02
CA THR A 307 -31.59 8.44 -18.11
C THR A 307 -32.19 7.78 -19.34
N THR A 308 -33.36 7.18 -19.19
CA THR A 308 -34.11 6.55 -20.30
C THR A 308 -35.35 7.37 -20.64
N PRO A 309 -35.75 7.46 -21.92
CA PRO A 309 -36.99 8.13 -22.30
C PRO A 309 -38.19 7.49 -21.58
N PRO A 310 -39.10 8.26 -20.98
CA PRO A 310 -40.32 7.69 -20.43
C PRO A 310 -41.18 7.08 -21.55
N PRO A 311 -41.97 6.03 -21.26
CA PRO A 311 -42.91 5.50 -22.24
C PRO A 311 -43.85 6.60 -22.73
N PHE A 312 -43.96 6.75 -24.05
CA PHE A 312 -44.74 7.78 -24.76
C PHE A 312 -46.05 8.15 -24.03
N GLN A 313 -46.07 9.30 -23.34
CA GLN A 313 -47.31 9.93 -22.87
C GLN A 313 -47.64 11.12 -23.77
N ARG A 314 -48.75 11.01 -24.52
CA ARG A 314 -49.27 12.11 -25.34
C ARG A 314 -49.48 13.36 -24.48
N GLY A 315 -48.78 14.44 -24.81
CA GLY A 315 -49.07 15.79 -24.31
C GLY A 315 -48.09 16.39 -23.32
N VAL A 316 -47.03 15.68 -22.91
CA VAL A 316 -45.96 16.25 -22.07
C VAL A 316 -44.83 16.74 -22.98
N ARG A 317 -44.84 18.03 -23.35
CA ARG A 317 -43.68 18.74 -23.91
C ARG A 317 -42.99 19.50 -22.79
N GLY A 318 -41.96 18.91 -22.20
CA GLY A 318 -41.09 19.51 -21.20
C GLY A 318 -39.83 18.66 -21.11
N GLY A 319 -38.69 19.23 -21.50
CA GLY A 319 -37.41 18.55 -21.57
C GLY A 319 -36.91 18.15 -20.19
N TYR A 320 -36.50 16.89 -20.04
CA TYR A 320 -35.71 16.46 -18.90
C TYR A 320 -34.23 16.68 -19.25
N ASN A 321 -33.74 17.89 -18.98
CA ASN A 321 -32.30 18.14 -18.86
C ASN A 321 -31.92 17.97 -17.40
N ILE A 322 -31.65 16.73 -17.00
CA ILE A 322 -31.09 16.46 -15.68
C ILE A 322 -29.87 15.61 -15.94
N GLY A 323 -28.73 16.28 -16.10
CA GLY A 323 -27.50 15.58 -16.39
C GLY A 323 -26.98 14.88 -15.14
N GLY A 324 -26.69 13.60 -15.25
CA GLY A 324 -26.05 12.83 -14.20
C GLY A 324 -24.56 13.14 -14.11
N GLN A 325 -23.96 12.90 -12.94
CA GLN A 325 -22.52 13.01 -12.75
C GLN A 325 -21.94 11.77 -12.07
N ILE A 326 -20.82 11.28 -12.60
CA ILE A 326 -20.02 10.22 -11.98
C ILE A 326 -18.63 10.78 -11.66
N ASN A 327 -18.25 10.76 -10.38
CA ASN A 327 -16.93 11.16 -9.91
C ASN A 327 -16.22 9.96 -9.28
N VAL A 328 -15.02 9.64 -9.78
CA VAL A 328 -14.12 8.61 -9.25
C VAL A 328 -12.81 9.29 -8.87
N LEU A 329 -12.59 9.55 -7.58
CA LEU A 329 -11.58 10.49 -7.09
C LEU A 329 -10.64 9.83 -6.07
N GLY A 330 -9.32 9.92 -6.28
CA GLY A 330 -8.33 9.42 -5.33
C GLY A 330 -6.93 9.87 -5.71
N ASP A 331 -5.94 9.65 -4.83
CA ASP A 331 -4.52 9.83 -5.17
C ASP A 331 -4.11 8.82 -6.25
N ARG A 332 -4.68 7.61 -6.18
CA ARG A 332 -4.52 6.56 -7.18
C ARG A 332 -5.89 6.05 -7.60
N VAL A 333 -6.14 5.97 -8.90
CA VAL A 333 -7.42 5.51 -9.43
C VAL A 333 -7.19 4.39 -10.44
N ALA A 334 -7.74 3.21 -10.17
CA ALA A 334 -7.82 2.11 -11.12
C ALA A 334 -9.27 1.89 -11.55
N VAL A 335 -9.54 1.93 -12.85
CA VAL A 335 -10.85 1.60 -13.43
C VAL A 335 -10.69 0.35 -14.28
N ILE A 336 -11.24 -0.76 -13.81
CA ILE A 336 -10.92 -2.10 -14.29
C ILE A 336 -12.21 -2.84 -14.61
N ASP A 337 -12.35 -3.28 -15.86
CA ASP A 337 -13.51 -4.03 -16.36
C ASP A 337 -14.85 -3.33 -16.00
N ALA A 338 -14.85 -1.99 -15.94
CA ALA A 338 -15.98 -1.21 -15.46
C ALA A 338 -16.92 -0.80 -16.60
N ASN A 339 -18.21 -0.70 -16.30
CA ASN A 339 -19.21 -0.03 -17.13
C ASN A 339 -19.65 1.27 -16.43
N ILE A 340 -19.13 2.40 -16.90
CA ILE A 340 -19.46 3.73 -16.43
C ILE A 340 -20.42 4.35 -17.44
N ASN A 341 -21.69 4.45 -17.08
CA ASN A 341 -22.76 4.90 -17.96
C ASN A 341 -23.40 6.18 -17.43
N ALA A 342 -23.14 7.27 -18.14
CA ALA A 342 -23.72 8.58 -17.96
C ALA A 342 -24.51 9.00 -19.21
N ASN A 343 -25.15 8.07 -19.90
CA ASN A 343 -25.93 8.40 -21.10
C ASN A 343 -27.21 9.15 -20.73
N SER A 344 -27.56 10.15 -21.54
CA SER A 344 -28.72 10.98 -21.28
C SER A 344 -29.68 11.04 -22.46
N VAL A 345 -30.94 11.40 -22.19
CA VAL A 345 -31.94 11.59 -23.25
C VAL A 345 -31.74 12.94 -23.97
N ASN A 346 -31.45 14.01 -23.21
CA ASN A 346 -31.57 15.39 -23.72
C ASN A 346 -30.34 16.33 -23.50
N GLY A 347 -29.21 15.88 -22.93
CA GLY A 347 -28.07 16.78 -22.62
C GLY A 347 -26.74 16.13 -22.21
N GLY A 348 -25.70 16.94 -22.00
CA GLY A 348 -24.35 16.45 -21.72
C GLY A 348 -24.09 16.15 -20.24
N ASP A 349 -23.99 14.88 -19.87
CA ASP A 349 -23.63 14.40 -18.54
C ASP A 349 -22.11 14.39 -18.33
N ILE A 350 -21.64 14.27 -17.08
CA ILE A 350 -20.21 14.41 -16.76
C ILE A 350 -19.66 13.17 -16.09
N VAL A 351 -18.57 12.63 -16.65
CA VAL A 351 -17.73 11.62 -16.01
C VAL A 351 -16.38 12.25 -15.68
N SER A 352 -15.99 12.22 -14.40
CA SER A 352 -14.71 12.74 -13.93
C SER A 352 -13.93 11.64 -13.20
N ILE A 353 -12.72 11.34 -13.68
CA ILE A 353 -11.85 10.29 -13.16
C ILE A 353 -10.51 10.93 -12.77
N GLY A 354 -10.16 10.79 -11.50
CA GLY A 354 -8.94 11.28 -10.88
C GLY A 354 -8.86 12.78 -10.60
N GLY A 355 -9.67 13.60 -11.29
CA GLY A 355 -9.80 15.04 -11.03
C GLY A 355 -10.92 15.67 -11.85
N ASN A 356 -11.16 16.97 -11.70
CA ASN A 356 -12.19 17.70 -12.46
C ASN A 356 -11.78 19.15 -12.80
N PHE A 357 -12.53 19.80 -13.71
CA PHE A 357 -12.34 21.19 -14.14
C PHE A 357 -13.59 22.07 -13.98
N GLN A 358 -14.39 21.84 -12.94
CA GLN A 358 -15.65 22.58 -12.77
C GLN A 358 -15.44 23.92 -12.04
N GLY A 359 -15.32 25.01 -12.81
CA GLY A 359 -15.35 26.38 -12.28
C GLY A 359 -14.06 26.84 -11.57
N ASN A 360 -14.19 27.69 -10.55
CA ASN A 360 -13.07 28.11 -9.67
C ASN A 360 -12.74 27.04 -8.59
N GLU A 361 -13.34 25.86 -8.68
CA GLU A 361 -13.27 24.81 -7.67
C GLU A 361 -12.07 23.88 -7.99
N VAL A 362 -11.26 23.57 -6.98
CA VAL A 362 -10.07 22.73 -7.11
C VAL A 362 -10.34 21.40 -6.41
N VAL A 363 -10.59 20.34 -7.18
CA VAL A 363 -10.51 18.96 -6.68
C VAL A 363 -9.05 18.50 -6.86
N PRO A 364 -8.45 17.81 -5.88
CA PRO A 364 -7.10 17.29 -6.06
C PRO A 364 -7.07 16.29 -7.20
N ASN A 365 -6.01 16.37 -7.99
CA ASN A 365 -5.77 15.47 -9.10
C ASN A 365 -5.09 14.19 -8.59
N SER A 366 -5.37 13.06 -9.22
CA SER A 366 -4.65 11.81 -8.98
C SER A 366 -3.18 11.95 -9.31
N VAL A 367 -2.32 11.21 -8.62
CA VAL A 367 -0.92 10.98 -9.02
C VAL A 367 -0.82 9.85 -10.04
N GLU A 368 -1.75 8.89 -10.02
CA GLU A 368 -1.73 7.75 -10.94
C GLU A 368 -3.14 7.31 -11.34
N ILE A 369 -3.34 7.12 -12.64
CA ILE A 369 -4.58 6.58 -13.23
C ILE A 369 -4.24 5.37 -14.10
N LEU A 370 -4.99 4.28 -13.92
CA LEU A 370 -4.98 3.09 -14.76
C LEU A 370 -6.41 2.77 -15.21
N ILE A 371 -6.68 2.79 -16.52
CA ILE A 371 -7.95 2.37 -17.11
C ILE A 371 -7.66 1.27 -18.13
N ASN A 372 -8.22 0.08 -17.92
CA ASN A 372 -7.92 -1.08 -18.77
C ASN A 372 -8.82 -1.22 -20.00
N GLU A 373 -8.46 -2.15 -20.88
CA GLU A 373 -9.02 -2.33 -22.22
C GLU A 373 -10.50 -2.75 -22.27
N LYS A 374 -11.00 -3.38 -21.21
CA LYS A 374 -12.41 -3.79 -21.13
C LYS A 374 -13.32 -2.76 -20.50
N THR A 375 -12.76 -1.66 -19.99
CA THR A 375 -13.57 -0.58 -19.42
C THR A 375 -14.33 0.15 -20.52
N ILE A 376 -15.60 0.44 -20.26
CA ILE A 376 -16.49 1.22 -21.12
C ILE A 376 -16.96 2.44 -20.33
N ILE A 377 -16.78 3.62 -20.91
CA ILE A 377 -17.22 4.90 -20.37
C ILE A 377 -18.12 5.54 -21.43
N SER A 378 -19.40 5.71 -21.14
CA SER A 378 -20.35 6.31 -22.06
C SER A 378 -20.97 7.56 -21.45
N ALA A 379 -20.95 8.65 -22.20
CA ALA A 379 -21.59 9.92 -21.89
C ALA A 379 -22.38 10.40 -23.12
N ASP A 380 -23.09 9.46 -23.76
CA ASP A 380 -23.79 9.70 -25.01
C ASP A 380 -25.16 10.34 -24.77
N THR A 381 -25.56 11.21 -25.69
CA THR A 381 -26.93 11.72 -25.74
C THR A 381 -27.73 10.94 -26.78
N VAL A 382 -28.89 10.42 -26.38
CA VAL A 382 -29.66 9.45 -27.19
C VAL A 382 -30.64 10.13 -28.15
N GLU A 383 -31.43 11.11 -27.71
CA GLU A 383 -32.46 11.73 -28.58
C GLU A 383 -32.04 13.10 -29.13
N ASN A 384 -32.00 14.12 -28.28
CA ASN A 384 -31.68 15.50 -28.68
C ASN A 384 -30.64 16.07 -27.72
N GLY A 385 -29.79 16.99 -28.16
CA GLY A 385 -28.84 17.66 -27.27
C GLY A 385 -27.41 17.15 -27.40
N GLU A 386 -26.53 17.90 -26.75
CA GLU A 386 -25.08 17.73 -26.87
C GLU A 386 -24.61 16.47 -26.15
N GLY A 387 -23.59 15.80 -26.69
CA GLY A 387 -22.90 14.72 -26.00
C GLY A 387 -22.23 15.22 -24.71
N GLY A 388 -22.01 14.30 -23.78
CA GLY A 388 -21.45 14.60 -22.46
C GLY A 388 -19.96 14.90 -22.45
N LYS A 389 -19.43 15.09 -21.24
CA LYS A 389 -18.03 15.41 -21.00
C LYS A 389 -17.36 14.32 -20.18
N VAL A 390 -16.24 13.80 -20.68
CA VAL A 390 -15.39 12.84 -19.99
C VAL A 390 -14.05 13.49 -19.67
N ILE A 391 -13.68 13.53 -18.39
CA ILE A 391 -12.44 14.12 -17.88
C ILE A 391 -11.65 13.03 -17.16
N ILE A 392 -10.43 12.77 -17.60
CA ILE A 392 -9.48 11.86 -16.96
C ILE A 392 -8.23 12.67 -16.65
N LEU A 393 -7.95 12.90 -15.36
CA LEU A 393 -7.00 13.92 -14.94
C LEU A 393 -6.03 13.40 -13.87
N SER A 394 -4.74 13.39 -14.21
CA SER A 394 -3.64 13.05 -13.31
C SER A 394 -2.54 14.12 -13.29
N ASP A 395 -2.05 14.48 -12.10
CA ASP A 395 -0.81 15.24 -11.86
C ASP A 395 0.46 14.38 -12.01
N GLY A 396 0.32 13.06 -12.22
CA GLY A 396 1.42 12.15 -12.50
C GLY A 396 1.18 11.34 -13.77
N LYS A 397 1.01 10.01 -13.62
CA LYS A 397 0.83 9.08 -14.74
C LYS A 397 -0.63 8.86 -15.08
N ASN A 398 -0.94 8.70 -16.36
CA ASN A 398 -2.26 8.35 -16.86
C ASN A 398 -2.13 7.29 -17.96
N TYR A 399 -2.63 6.08 -17.70
CA TYR A 399 -2.75 5.00 -18.68
C TYR A 399 -4.22 4.74 -18.97
N PHE A 400 -4.61 4.87 -20.24
CA PHE A 400 -5.96 4.63 -20.72
C PHE A 400 -5.96 3.67 -21.90
N ALA A 401 -6.59 2.50 -21.75
CA ALA A 401 -6.77 1.51 -22.80
C ALA A 401 -8.25 1.20 -23.13
N GLY A 402 -9.20 1.80 -22.41
CA GLY A 402 -10.63 1.49 -22.50
C GLY A 402 -11.35 2.07 -23.72
N ASN A 403 -12.68 2.09 -23.67
CA ASN A 403 -13.52 2.68 -24.71
C ASN A 403 -14.33 3.84 -24.12
N ILE A 404 -14.21 5.03 -24.72
CA ILE A 404 -15.01 6.21 -24.37
C ILE A 404 -15.97 6.53 -25.51
N SER A 405 -17.23 6.81 -25.20
CA SER A 405 -18.18 7.44 -26.11
C SER A 405 -18.80 8.70 -25.50
N ALA A 406 -18.89 9.77 -26.30
CA ALA A 406 -19.60 10.99 -25.96
C ALA A 406 -20.28 11.57 -27.21
N THR A 407 -21.20 10.81 -27.80
CA THR A 407 -21.88 11.18 -29.05
C THR A 407 -23.06 12.13 -28.82
N GLY A 408 -23.36 12.98 -29.80
CA GLY A 408 -24.55 13.84 -29.78
C GLY A 408 -25.84 13.08 -30.10
N GLY A 409 -26.99 13.68 -29.76
CA GLY A 409 -28.32 13.11 -29.98
C GLY A 409 -28.60 12.68 -31.42
N GLU A 410 -29.38 11.60 -31.59
CA GLU A 410 -29.74 11.06 -32.91
C GLU A 410 -30.45 12.09 -33.80
N PHE A 411 -31.33 12.92 -33.20
CA PHE A 411 -32.16 13.88 -33.93
C PHE A 411 -31.55 15.28 -34.02
N SER A 412 -30.77 15.70 -33.02
CA SER A 412 -30.06 16.97 -33.00
C SER A 412 -29.03 17.02 -31.87
N GLY A 413 -27.92 17.73 -32.06
CA GLY A 413 -26.95 18.07 -31.01
C GLY A 413 -25.52 17.80 -31.42
N ASN A 414 -24.56 18.52 -30.85
CA ASN A 414 -23.14 18.29 -31.14
C ASN A 414 -22.61 17.10 -30.33
N ALA A 415 -21.56 16.43 -30.79
CA ALA A 415 -20.86 15.47 -29.94
C ALA A 415 -20.06 16.19 -28.84
N GLY A 416 -19.72 15.43 -27.80
CA GLY A 416 -19.19 15.91 -26.54
C GLY A 416 -17.69 16.16 -26.50
N GLU A 417 -17.14 16.20 -25.29
CA GLU A 417 -15.73 16.53 -25.04
C GLU A 417 -15.06 15.42 -24.22
N VAL A 418 -13.90 14.95 -24.68
CA VAL A 418 -13.08 13.96 -23.98
C VAL A 418 -11.70 14.55 -23.72
N ASN A 419 -11.38 14.73 -22.45
CA ASN A 419 -10.10 15.30 -22.02
C ASN A 419 -9.30 14.31 -21.19
N ILE A 420 -8.07 14.03 -21.61
CA ILE A 420 -7.15 13.12 -20.94
C ILE A 420 -5.86 13.89 -20.61
N PHE A 421 -5.55 14.02 -19.33
CA PHE A 421 -4.38 14.75 -18.84
C PHE A 421 -3.48 13.88 -17.96
N GLY A 422 -2.17 14.08 -18.10
CA GLY A 422 -1.14 13.44 -17.28
C GLY A 422 0.18 14.22 -17.36
N LYS A 423 0.63 14.76 -16.23
CA LYS A 423 1.80 15.64 -16.21
C LYS A 423 3.13 14.92 -16.38
N GLU A 424 3.26 13.70 -15.83
CA GLU A 424 4.51 12.92 -15.90
C GLU A 424 4.54 11.98 -17.11
N ALA A 425 3.44 11.27 -17.36
CA ALA A 425 3.31 10.38 -18.51
C ALA A 425 1.83 10.18 -18.89
N ILE A 426 1.55 10.11 -20.19
CA ILE A 426 0.24 9.77 -20.74
C ILE A 426 0.40 8.65 -21.75
N ILE A 427 -0.37 7.58 -21.60
CA ILE A 427 -0.47 6.47 -22.55
C ILE A 427 -1.95 6.28 -22.90
N VAL A 428 -2.29 6.39 -24.17
CA VAL A 428 -3.66 6.22 -24.70
C VAL A 428 -3.61 5.12 -25.76
N GLU A 429 -4.15 3.95 -25.43
CA GLU A 429 -4.27 2.76 -26.28
C GLU A 429 -5.74 2.41 -26.58
N GLY A 430 -6.68 3.16 -25.99
CA GLY A 430 -8.12 2.93 -26.09
C GLY A 430 -8.80 3.59 -27.29
N ASN A 431 -10.09 3.31 -27.47
CA ASN A 431 -10.92 3.93 -28.49
C ASN A 431 -11.72 5.10 -27.90
N ILE A 432 -11.83 6.18 -28.67
CA ILE A 432 -12.64 7.35 -28.28
C ILE A 432 -13.58 7.69 -29.45
N ASP A 433 -14.89 7.66 -29.18
CA ASP A 433 -15.95 8.01 -30.13
C ASP A 433 -16.66 9.30 -29.71
N VAL A 434 -16.38 10.36 -30.46
CA VAL A 434 -17.06 11.66 -30.36
C VAL A 434 -17.70 12.04 -31.70
N ASN A 435 -18.22 11.05 -32.42
CA ASN A 435 -18.93 11.27 -33.68
C ASN A 435 -20.41 11.61 -33.45
N VAL A 436 -21.06 12.14 -34.49
CA VAL A 436 -22.49 12.46 -34.47
C VAL A 436 -23.12 12.29 -35.86
N ILE A 437 -24.42 12.00 -35.89
CA ILE A 437 -25.21 11.91 -37.13
C ILE A 437 -25.61 13.32 -37.61
N THR A 438 -26.05 14.19 -36.70
CA THR A 438 -26.54 15.54 -36.97
C THR A 438 -25.98 16.58 -35.99
N GLY A 439 -24.87 17.24 -36.35
CA GLY A 439 -24.24 18.27 -35.51
C GLY A 439 -22.76 18.42 -35.82
N GLU A 440 -22.04 19.16 -34.98
CA GLU A 440 -20.57 19.22 -35.00
C GLU A 440 -19.98 18.01 -34.28
N THR A 441 -18.89 17.46 -34.81
CA THR A 441 -18.12 16.40 -34.14
C THR A 441 -17.48 16.94 -32.86
N GLY A 442 -17.35 16.08 -31.86
CA GLY A 442 -16.84 16.45 -30.56
C GLY A 442 -15.32 16.63 -30.56
N THR A 443 -14.79 16.99 -29.40
CA THR A 443 -13.38 17.33 -29.23
C THR A 443 -12.67 16.30 -28.36
N ILE A 444 -11.46 15.92 -28.78
CA ILE A 444 -10.53 15.12 -27.99
C ILE A 444 -9.33 16.00 -27.65
N LEU A 445 -9.06 16.19 -26.37
CA LEU A 445 -7.87 16.88 -25.87
C LEU A 445 -7.01 15.92 -25.06
N ILE A 446 -5.77 15.73 -25.51
CA ILE A 446 -4.74 14.99 -24.78
C ILE A 446 -3.60 15.95 -24.50
N SER A 447 -3.28 16.19 -23.23
CA SER A 447 -2.28 17.19 -22.85
C SER A 447 -1.56 16.87 -21.54
N SER A 448 -0.27 17.22 -21.47
CA SER A 448 0.52 17.19 -20.23
C SER A 448 0.31 18.42 -19.35
N GLU A 449 -0.36 19.47 -19.86
CA GLU A 449 -0.77 20.62 -19.07
C GLU A 449 -2.09 20.31 -18.36
N THR A 450 -2.05 20.24 -17.03
CA THR A 450 -3.26 19.99 -16.21
C THR A 450 -4.15 21.22 -16.05
N THR A 451 -3.99 22.26 -16.89
CA THR A 451 -4.85 23.44 -16.95
C THR A 451 -5.46 23.58 -18.35
N PRO A 452 -6.79 23.70 -18.49
CA PRO A 452 -7.42 23.85 -19.81
C PRO A 452 -7.05 25.18 -20.46
N PRO A 453 -6.97 25.25 -21.81
CA PRO A 453 -6.82 26.51 -22.53
C PRO A 453 -7.99 27.45 -22.20
N GLY A 454 -7.72 28.56 -21.50
CA GLY A 454 -8.71 29.62 -21.21
C GLY A 454 -8.85 30.03 -19.74
N ILE A 455 -8.34 29.25 -18.78
CA ILE A 455 -8.33 29.63 -17.35
C ILE A 455 -6.99 30.33 -17.03
N LYS A 456 -6.82 31.58 -17.46
CA LYS A 456 -5.73 32.42 -16.94
C LYS A 456 -6.13 32.98 -15.58
N LYS A 457 -5.62 32.38 -14.49
CA LYS A 457 -5.71 32.96 -13.14
C LYS A 457 -4.80 34.19 -13.12
N GLY A 458 -5.40 35.37 -13.03
CA GLY A 458 -4.67 36.64 -12.96
C GLY A 458 -3.70 36.65 -11.78
N ALA A 459 -2.42 36.88 -12.06
CA ALA A 459 -1.45 37.34 -11.09
C ALA A 459 -0.42 38.21 -11.81
N ASN A 460 -0.19 39.39 -11.23
CA ASN A 460 0.67 40.46 -11.71
C ASN A 460 2.08 39.97 -12.04
N LEU A 461 2.58 40.35 -13.21
CA LEU A 461 3.99 40.29 -13.57
C LEU A 461 4.61 41.64 -13.21
N GLU A 462 5.33 41.69 -12.10
CA GLU A 462 6.42 42.65 -11.91
C GLU A 462 7.70 41.87 -11.61
N ASP A 463 8.65 42.11 -12.53
CA ASP A 463 10.11 41.93 -12.54
C ASP A 463 10.80 40.56 -12.28
N ASP A 464 11.64 40.26 -13.27
CA ASP A 464 12.89 39.49 -13.31
C ASP A 464 12.90 38.02 -12.85
N ASP A 465 12.77 37.11 -13.82
CA ASP A 465 13.82 36.12 -14.12
C ASP A 465 13.47 35.21 -15.32
N PHE A 466 14.48 34.97 -16.16
CA PHE A 466 14.63 34.03 -17.30
C PHE A 466 13.46 33.08 -17.64
N LEU A 467 12.80 33.35 -18.78
CA LEU A 467 11.90 32.41 -19.46
C LEU A 467 12.72 31.48 -20.39
N ILE A 468 12.97 30.25 -19.96
CA ILE A 468 13.32 29.15 -20.89
C ILE A 468 12.00 28.55 -21.38
N ILE A 469 11.78 28.64 -22.69
CA ILE A 469 10.68 27.98 -23.40
C ILE A 469 10.93 26.46 -23.31
N LEU A 470 10.03 25.72 -22.65
CA LEU A 470 9.88 24.28 -22.84
C LEU A 470 8.66 24.08 -23.75
N GLU A 471 8.87 23.42 -24.89
CA GLU A 471 7.84 23.17 -25.91
C GLU A 471 6.75 22.22 -25.36
N SER A 472 5.52 22.71 -25.30
CA SER A 472 4.31 21.93 -25.04
C SER A 472 3.84 21.26 -26.35
N TYR A 473 3.54 19.96 -26.30
CA TYR A 473 2.86 19.26 -27.40
C TYR A 473 1.36 19.15 -27.06
N GLU A 474 0.55 19.99 -27.71
CA GLU A 474 -0.92 19.91 -27.67
C GLU A 474 -1.38 19.20 -28.95
N THR A 475 -2.09 18.07 -28.83
CA THR A 475 -2.70 17.40 -29.98
C THR A 475 -4.21 17.49 -29.84
N LYS A 476 -4.83 18.42 -30.58
CA LYS A 476 -6.28 18.50 -30.74
C LYS A 476 -6.68 17.75 -31.99
N ILE A 477 -7.60 16.81 -31.88
CA ILE A 477 -8.07 16.00 -33.00
C ILE A 477 -9.61 16.05 -33.05
N GLU A 478 -10.16 16.17 -34.25
CA GLU A 478 -11.60 16.19 -34.52
C GLU A 478 -12.01 14.84 -35.17
N GLY A 479 -13.04 14.18 -34.61
CA GLY A 479 -13.56 12.88 -35.07
C GLY A 479 -13.13 11.64 -34.26
N GLY A 480 -13.67 10.46 -34.59
CA GLY A 480 -13.31 9.19 -33.92
C GLY A 480 -11.95 8.63 -34.36
N ILE A 481 -11.15 8.13 -33.41
CA ILE A 481 -9.76 7.71 -33.62
C ILE A 481 -9.50 6.36 -32.94
N ASN A 482 -8.76 5.48 -33.63
CA ASN A 482 -8.23 4.25 -33.08
C ASN A 482 -6.70 4.40 -32.98
N PHE A 483 -6.17 4.47 -31.76
CA PHE A 483 -4.74 4.64 -31.51
C PHE A 483 -4.04 3.27 -31.56
N THR A 484 -3.09 3.09 -32.48
CA THR A 484 -2.29 1.85 -32.59
C THR A 484 -0.79 2.07 -32.46
N ASP A 485 -0.32 3.32 -32.30
CA ASP A 485 1.10 3.67 -32.29
C ASP A 485 1.52 4.43 -31.03
N PHE A 486 2.67 4.05 -30.46
CA PHE A 486 3.33 4.67 -29.31
C PHE A 486 3.89 6.06 -29.66
N ILE A 487 3.53 7.09 -28.88
CA ILE A 487 4.31 8.33 -28.81
C ILE A 487 5.21 8.23 -27.57
N SER A 488 6.47 7.83 -27.78
CA SER A 488 7.53 7.95 -26.76
C SER A 488 8.16 9.33 -26.88
N ILE A 489 8.14 10.11 -25.79
CA ILE A 489 8.77 11.43 -25.68
C ILE A 489 10.31 11.35 -25.84
N ASP A 490 10.89 10.16 -25.70
CA ASP A 490 12.35 9.95 -25.72
C ASP A 490 12.99 9.90 -27.12
N GLN A 491 12.21 10.05 -28.21
CA GLN A 491 12.75 10.00 -29.58
C GLN A 491 13.02 11.36 -30.24
N LEU A 492 12.91 12.48 -29.54
CA LEU A 492 13.11 13.82 -30.12
C LEU A 492 14.08 14.71 -29.34
N LEU A 493 15.27 14.20 -28.99
CA LEU A 493 16.37 15.05 -28.49
C LEU A 493 17.75 14.61 -29.03
N ILE A 494 18.00 14.94 -30.29
CA ILE A 494 19.33 15.25 -30.85
C ILE A 494 19.05 16.42 -31.81
N ASP A 495 19.46 17.65 -31.54
CA ASP A 495 20.84 18.09 -31.75
C ASP A 495 21.03 19.53 -31.21
N GLY A 496 22.25 19.84 -30.75
CA GLY A 496 22.53 21.13 -30.11
C GLY A 496 24.02 21.40 -29.90
N ASN A 497 24.82 21.28 -30.98
CA ASN A 497 26.17 21.85 -31.13
C ASN A 497 27.27 21.41 -30.15
N ARG A 498 28.02 20.37 -30.55
CA ARG A 498 29.50 20.39 -30.68
C ARG A 498 29.99 19.08 -31.32
N GLU A 499 30.50 19.16 -32.54
CA GLU A 499 31.19 18.06 -33.21
C GLU A 499 32.47 17.68 -32.45
N ALA A 500 32.44 16.53 -31.78
CA ALA A 500 33.65 15.75 -31.51
C ALA A 500 33.68 14.59 -32.50
N THR A 501 34.67 14.57 -33.39
CA THR A 501 34.84 13.52 -34.39
C THR A 501 35.23 12.21 -33.71
N ILE A 502 34.24 11.36 -33.42
CA ILE A 502 34.45 9.98 -33.00
C ILE A 502 34.71 9.14 -34.26
N PRO A 503 35.76 8.29 -34.32
CA PRO A 503 36.01 7.45 -35.48
C PRO A 503 34.77 6.59 -35.80
N LYS A 504 34.39 6.51 -37.08
CA LYS A 504 33.25 5.70 -37.52
C LYS A 504 33.37 4.27 -36.97
N ILE A 505 32.35 3.86 -36.20
CA ILE A 505 32.19 2.53 -35.60
C ILE A 505 32.38 1.42 -36.65
N SER A 506 32.09 1.69 -37.93
CA SER A 506 32.28 0.78 -39.06
C SER A 506 33.73 0.36 -39.34
N SER A 507 34.72 0.96 -38.67
CA SER A 507 36.14 0.61 -38.78
C SER A 507 36.66 -0.38 -37.71
N LEU A 508 35.83 -0.76 -36.75
CA LEU A 508 36.17 -1.74 -35.70
C LEU A 508 35.76 -3.16 -36.11
N ASN A 509 36.62 -4.15 -35.86
CA ASN A 509 36.29 -5.58 -35.95
C ASN A 509 34.99 -5.87 -35.15
N ARG A 510 34.11 -6.73 -35.67
CA ARG A 510 32.85 -7.20 -35.06
C ARG A 510 32.97 -7.56 -33.57
N THR A 511 34.11 -8.11 -33.15
CA THR A 511 34.42 -8.42 -31.74
C THR A 511 34.57 -7.17 -30.89
N ALA A 512 35.24 -6.13 -31.40
CA ALA A 512 35.40 -4.84 -30.74
C ALA A 512 34.10 -4.02 -30.72
N GLN A 513 33.27 -4.12 -31.78
CA GLN A 513 31.93 -3.52 -31.81
C GLN A 513 30.99 -4.13 -30.77
N ASN A 514 30.93 -5.47 -30.69
CA ASN A 514 30.12 -6.17 -29.68
C ASN A 514 30.60 -5.87 -28.25
N THR A 515 31.92 -5.78 -28.06
CA THR A 515 32.52 -5.43 -26.77
C THR A 515 32.13 -4.00 -26.35
N LEU A 516 32.20 -3.03 -27.25
CA LEU A 516 31.85 -1.63 -26.98
C LEU A 516 30.35 -1.44 -26.73
N ALA A 517 29.49 -2.10 -27.50
CA ALA A 517 28.03 -2.07 -27.30
C ALA A 517 27.63 -2.64 -25.93
N ASN A 518 28.27 -3.73 -25.50
CA ASN A 518 28.07 -4.30 -24.17
C ASN A 518 28.54 -3.34 -23.07
N PHE A 519 29.71 -2.70 -23.22
CA PHE A 519 30.18 -1.69 -22.25
C PHE A 519 29.23 -0.49 -22.13
N GLN A 520 28.69 0.03 -23.24
CA GLN A 520 27.73 1.13 -23.22
C GLN A 520 26.42 0.72 -22.54
N LYS A 521 25.87 -0.45 -22.87
CA LYS A 521 24.64 -0.98 -22.23
C LYS A 521 24.82 -1.13 -20.71
N LEU A 522 25.99 -1.57 -20.26
CA LEU A 522 26.32 -1.75 -18.84
C LEU A 522 26.49 -0.43 -18.08
N ALA A 523 27.12 0.56 -18.70
CA ALA A 523 27.20 1.91 -18.13
C ALA A 523 25.81 2.54 -17.99
N THR A 524 24.90 2.27 -18.93
CA THR A 524 23.50 2.70 -18.85
C THR A 524 22.76 2.03 -17.70
N ILE A 525 22.94 0.72 -17.47
CA ILE A 525 22.34 0.02 -16.32
C ILE A 525 22.84 0.65 -15.02
N GLU A 526 24.14 0.80 -14.85
CA GLU A 526 24.72 1.40 -13.64
C GLU A 526 24.24 2.81 -13.36
N LYS A 527 24.18 3.65 -14.40
CA LYS A 527 23.64 5.01 -14.30
C LYS A 527 22.16 4.99 -13.94
N GLY A 528 21.34 4.21 -14.66
CA GLY A 528 19.90 4.11 -14.42
C GLY A 528 19.57 3.64 -13.00
N ARG A 529 20.32 2.67 -12.47
CA ARG A 529 20.22 2.24 -11.06
C ARG A 529 20.47 3.41 -10.11
N SER A 530 21.59 4.10 -10.30
CA SER A 530 22.01 5.18 -9.43
C SER A 530 21.04 6.35 -9.43
N ASP A 531 20.53 6.70 -10.60
CA ASP A 531 19.57 7.79 -10.80
C ASP A 531 18.23 7.46 -10.13
N THR A 532 17.73 6.22 -10.27
CA THR A 532 16.49 5.78 -9.60
C THR A 532 16.56 5.93 -8.08
N PHE A 533 17.68 5.56 -7.45
CA PHE A 533 17.85 5.76 -6.01
C PHE A 533 18.01 7.25 -5.65
N ALA A 534 18.71 8.03 -6.48
CA ALA A 534 18.86 9.47 -6.26
C ALA A 534 17.51 10.20 -6.26
N ASP A 535 16.65 9.86 -7.21
CA ASP A 535 15.30 10.40 -7.35
C ASP A 535 14.43 10.04 -6.14
N TYR A 536 14.43 8.75 -5.75
CA TYR A 536 13.65 8.26 -4.61
C TYR A 536 13.99 8.99 -3.29
N PHE A 537 15.27 9.26 -3.04
CA PHE A 537 15.72 9.95 -1.83
C PHE A 537 15.74 11.47 -1.97
N GLY A 538 15.36 12.03 -3.13
CA GLY A 538 15.41 13.46 -3.41
C GLY A 538 16.79 14.07 -3.24
N LYS A 539 17.86 13.29 -3.48
CA LYS A 539 19.25 13.67 -3.20
C LYS A 539 20.15 13.31 -4.36
N ASN A 540 20.95 14.28 -4.82
CA ASN A 540 21.97 14.01 -5.83
C ASN A 540 23.17 13.30 -5.18
N PHE A 541 23.29 11.99 -5.39
CA PHE A 541 24.41 11.17 -4.90
C PHE A 541 25.70 11.32 -5.72
N SER A 542 25.79 12.28 -6.66
CA SER A 542 27.00 12.50 -7.47
C SER A 542 28.26 12.81 -6.64
N ARG A 543 28.12 13.40 -5.44
CA ARG A 543 29.24 13.59 -4.49
C ARG A 543 29.62 12.32 -3.71
N GLN A 544 28.82 11.27 -3.79
CA GLN A 544 29.00 9.97 -3.10
C GLN A 544 29.45 8.85 -4.02
N LYS A 545 29.65 9.11 -5.32
CA LYS A 545 30.40 8.21 -6.21
C LYS A 545 31.81 8.05 -5.65
N THR A 546 31.98 7.04 -4.80
CA THR A 546 33.16 6.86 -3.95
C THR A 546 34.33 6.29 -4.73
N SER A 547 34.10 5.83 -5.97
CA SER A 547 35.12 5.21 -6.80
C SER A 547 34.97 5.61 -8.27
N THR A 548 36.04 6.16 -8.84
CA THR A 548 36.25 6.22 -10.31
C THR A 548 36.81 4.89 -10.84
N LYS A 549 37.08 3.92 -9.97
CA LYS A 549 37.65 2.62 -10.34
C LYS A 549 36.60 1.79 -11.07
N ASN A 550 37.06 0.98 -12.02
CA ASN A 550 36.22 0.01 -12.68
C ASN A 550 35.73 -1.04 -11.65
N ILE A 551 34.51 -1.57 -11.81
CA ILE A 551 33.94 -2.66 -10.97
C ILE A 551 34.95 -3.78 -10.73
N ARG A 552 35.70 -4.17 -11.77
CA ARG A 552 36.69 -5.25 -11.69
C ARG A 552 37.89 -4.91 -10.81
N GLU A 553 38.33 -3.66 -10.82
CA GLU A 553 39.41 -3.19 -9.95
C GLU A 553 38.97 -3.18 -8.48
N VAL A 554 37.70 -2.83 -8.23
CA VAL A 554 37.11 -2.93 -6.89
C VAL A 554 37.11 -4.37 -6.42
N LEU A 555 36.60 -5.31 -7.23
CA LEU A 555 36.58 -6.73 -6.88
C LEU A 555 38.01 -7.29 -6.69
N ALA A 556 38.94 -6.99 -7.59
CA ALA A 556 40.33 -7.46 -7.47
C ALA A 556 41.04 -6.95 -6.21
N GLU A 557 40.79 -5.69 -5.82
CA GLU A 557 41.33 -5.13 -4.60
C GLU A 557 40.76 -5.82 -3.35
N ILE A 558 39.44 -6.05 -3.33
CA ILE A 558 38.77 -6.69 -2.20
C ILE A 558 39.13 -8.15 -2.07
N ASP A 559 39.19 -8.90 -3.18
CA ASP A 559 39.64 -10.28 -3.17
C ASP A 559 41.05 -10.41 -2.59
N ARG A 560 41.94 -9.46 -2.90
CA ARG A 560 43.30 -9.41 -2.34
C ARG A 560 43.31 -9.09 -0.84
N GLN A 561 42.45 -8.17 -0.38
CA GLN A 561 42.42 -7.72 1.01
C GLN A 561 41.72 -8.71 1.94
N THR A 562 40.69 -9.40 1.45
CA THR A 562 39.84 -10.28 2.25
C THR A 562 40.15 -11.76 2.08
N GLU A 563 40.99 -12.11 1.09
CA GLU A 563 41.22 -13.49 0.63
C GLU A 563 39.91 -14.19 0.20
N ASN A 564 38.97 -13.41 -0.33
CA ASN A 564 37.63 -13.87 -0.61
C ASN A 564 37.21 -13.56 -2.05
N ASN A 565 36.82 -14.56 -2.84
CA ASN A 565 36.55 -14.38 -4.25
C ASN A 565 35.12 -13.86 -4.49
N SER A 566 35.02 -12.59 -4.85
CA SER A 566 33.74 -11.89 -4.97
C SER A 566 33.31 -11.70 -6.43
N ALA A 567 32.01 -11.82 -6.69
CA ALA A 567 31.42 -11.47 -7.97
C ALA A 567 30.12 -10.68 -7.81
N ILE A 568 29.80 -9.87 -8.81
CA ILE A 568 28.55 -9.09 -8.85
C ILE A 568 27.66 -9.61 -9.97
N ILE A 569 26.39 -9.86 -9.66
CA ILE A 569 25.35 -10.24 -10.60
C ILE A 569 24.35 -9.09 -10.73
N TYR A 570 24.21 -8.56 -11.94
CA TYR A 570 23.11 -7.68 -12.31
C TYR A 570 21.98 -8.50 -12.88
N VAL A 571 20.78 -8.28 -12.35
CA VAL A 571 19.56 -8.92 -12.82
C VAL A 571 18.64 -7.83 -13.36
N THR A 572 18.41 -7.83 -14.66
CA THR A 572 17.55 -6.86 -15.35
C THR A 572 16.44 -7.59 -16.08
N VAL A 573 15.19 -7.17 -15.84
CA VAL A 573 14.01 -7.83 -16.40
C VAL A 573 13.40 -6.92 -17.46
N TYR A 574 13.48 -7.34 -18.72
CA TYR A 574 12.81 -6.69 -19.84
C TYR A 574 11.42 -7.35 -20.06
N PRO A 575 10.52 -6.75 -20.87
CA PRO A 575 9.17 -7.30 -21.08
C PRO A 575 9.15 -8.78 -21.50
N GLU A 576 10.07 -9.19 -22.37
CA GLU A 576 10.11 -10.54 -22.99
C GLU A 576 11.43 -11.30 -22.77
N GLU A 577 12.36 -10.75 -21.98
CA GLU A 577 13.64 -11.40 -21.70
C GLU A 577 14.20 -11.05 -20.32
N LEU A 578 14.93 -12.00 -19.74
CA LEU A 578 15.71 -11.80 -18.53
C LEU A 578 17.19 -11.68 -18.91
N GLN A 579 17.85 -10.59 -18.50
CA GLN A 579 19.27 -10.39 -18.72
C GLN A 579 20.04 -10.50 -17.39
N LEU A 580 21.08 -11.34 -17.41
CA LEU A 580 22.02 -11.53 -16.31
C LEU A 580 23.41 -11.04 -16.73
N VAL A 581 24.06 -10.25 -15.88
CA VAL A 581 25.45 -9.83 -16.10
C VAL A 581 26.30 -10.19 -14.89
N LEU A 582 27.32 -11.01 -15.11
CA LEU A 582 28.30 -11.42 -14.10
C LEU A 582 29.61 -10.65 -14.28
N TYR A 583 30.05 -10.00 -13.20
CA TYR A 583 31.38 -9.39 -13.07
C TYR A 583 32.25 -10.20 -12.13
N THR A 584 33.46 -10.54 -12.59
CA THR A 584 34.54 -11.15 -11.80
C THR A 584 35.79 -10.28 -11.89
N PRO A 585 36.77 -10.41 -10.97
CA PRO A 585 37.97 -9.57 -10.96
C PRO A 585 38.80 -9.60 -12.25
N GLY A 586 38.93 -10.76 -12.90
CA GLY A 586 39.91 -10.98 -13.98
C GLY A 586 39.35 -11.00 -15.40
N ASN A 587 38.04 -11.24 -15.59
CA ASN A 587 37.47 -11.52 -16.91
C ASN A 587 36.69 -10.32 -17.50
N THR A 588 36.36 -10.39 -18.78
CA THR A 588 35.32 -9.52 -19.36
C THR A 588 33.96 -9.85 -18.75
N PRO A 589 33.06 -8.86 -18.57
CA PRO A 589 31.72 -9.12 -18.06
C PRO A 589 31.01 -10.18 -18.91
N ILE A 590 30.41 -11.16 -18.26
CA ILE A 590 29.66 -12.23 -18.92
C ILE A 590 28.20 -11.82 -18.95
N VAL A 591 27.62 -11.75 -20.14
CA VAL A 591 26.21 -11.42 -20.34
C VAL A 591 25.47 -12.67 -20.79
N LYS A 592 24.41 -13.06 -20.08
CA LYS A 592 23.47 -14.10 -20.49
C LYS A 592 22.10 -13.46 -20.69
N THR A 593 21.49 -13.70 -21.84
CA THR A 593 20.10 -13.32 -22.12
C THR A 593 19.27 -14.59 -22.18
N ILE A 594 18.20 -14.62 -21.41
CA ILE A 594 17.28 -15.74 -21.30
C ILE A 594 15.96 -15.29 -21.94
N PRO A 595 15.72 -15.66 -23.22
CA PRO A 595 14.55 -15.22 -23.96
C PRO A 595 13.28 -15.90 -23.45
N GLY A 596 12.13 -15.22 -23.58
CA GLY A 596 10.81 -15.77 -23.26
C GLY A 596 10.46 -15.77 -21.77
N VAL A 597 11.33 -15.21 -20.90
CA VAL A 597 11.02 -15.01 -19.48
C VAL A 597 10.23 -13.71 -19.35
N LYS A 598 8.91 -13.83 -19.21
CA LYS A 598 8.02 -12.68 -19.01
C LYS A 598 8.14 -12.15 -17.60
N ARG A 599 8.15 -10.81 -17.46
CA ARG A 599 8.23 -10.13 -16.15
C ARG A 599 7.18 -10.63 -15.18
N GLU A 600 5.93 -10.75 -15.62
CA GLU A 600 4.81 -11.20 -14.77
C GLU A 600 5.01 -12.62 -14.21
N GLU A 601 5.52 -13.54 -15.03
CA GLU A 601 5.76 -14.93 -14.61
C GLU A 601 6.89 -15.01 -13.59
N LEU A 602 7.96 -14.24 -13.81
CA LEU A 602 9.06 -14.14 -12.85
C LEU A 602 8.59 -13.54 -11.52
N MET A 603 7.80 -12.46 -11.54
CA MET A 603 7.26 -11.85 -10.32
C MET A 603 6.33 -12.80 -9.57
N LYS A 604 5.50 -13.59 -10.27
CA LYS A 604 4.68 -14.64 -9.66
C LYS A 604 5.52 -15.68 -8.93
N LEU A 605 6.66 -16.10 -9.48
CA LEU A 605 7.57 -17.05 -8.82
C LEU A 605 8.21 -16.47 -7.56
N VAL A 606 8.68 -15.21 -7.63
CA VAL A 606 9.27 -14.49 -6.48
C VAL A 606 8.28 -14.39 -5.34
N LEU A 607 7.04 -14.01 -5.68
CA LEU A 607 5.93 -13.92 -4.76
C LEU A 607 5.64 -15.28 -4.11
N GLN A 608 5.41 -16.32 -4.92
CA GLN A 608 5.16 -17.69 -4.44
C GLN A 608 6.22 -18.18 -3.46
N LEU A 609 7.51 -17.97 -3.77
CA LEU A 609 8.60 -18.33 -2.87
C LEU A 609 8.44 -17.63 -1.51
N ARG A 610 8.24 -16.32 -1.52
CA ARG A 610 8.13 -15.53 -0.29
C ARG A 610 6.97 -16.01 0.57
N LEU A 611 5.81 -16.30 -0.03
CA LEU A 611 4.62 -16.72 0.69
C LEU A 611 4.76 -18.07 1.36
N TYR A 612 5.26 -19.06 0.62
CA TYR A 612 5.51 -20.38 1.20
C TYR A 612 6.53 -20.31 2.34
N ILE A 613 7.47 -19.36 2.29
CA ILE A 613 8.39 -19.13 3.41
C ILE A 613 7.70 -18.42 4.59
N THR A 614 6.87 -17.40 4.34
CA THR A 614 6.35 -16.54 5.42
C THR A 614 5.03 -16.98 6.04
N ASN A 615 4.17 -17.67 5.28
CA ASN A 615 2.85 -18.11 5.73
C ASN A 615 2.98 -19.13 6.88
N PRO A 616 2.44 -18.86 8.09
CA PRO A 616 2.49 -19.78 9.22
C PRO A 616 2.02 -21.21 8.93
N GLU A 617 0.99 -21.39 8.10
CA GLU A 617 0.43 -22.71 7.76
C GLU A 617 1.38 -23.53 6.88
N GLU A 618 2.20 -22.85 6.07
CA GLU A 618 3.16 -23.46 5.15
C GLU A 618 4.52 -23.76 5.79
N ARG A 619 4.80 -23.24 7.01
CA ARG A 619 6.10 -23.45 7.70
C ARG A 619 6.39 -24.91 8.06
N PHE A 620 5.38 -25.77 8.00
CA PHE A 620 5.50 -27.21 8.24
C PHE A 620 5.58 -28.01 6.93
N THR A 621 5.58 -27.34 5.77
CA THR A 621 5.70 -27.95 4.43
C THR A 621 7.06 -27.62 3.81
N GLN A 622 7.33 -28.19 2.63
CA GLN A 622 8.49 -27.86 1.80
C GLN A 622 8.08 -27.22 0.47
N ASN A 623 6.87 -26.66 0.40
CA ASN A 623 6.30 -26.12 -0.84
C ASN A 623 7.14 -24.98 -1.42
N TYR A 624 7.89 -24.26 -0.58
CA TYR A 624 8.81 -23.20 -1.00
C TYR A 624 9.96 -23.72 -1.89
N LEU A 625 10.31 -25.01 -1.85
CA LEU A 625 11.43 -25.56 -2.63
C LEU A 625 11.19 -25.48 -4.15
N LEU A 626 9.94 -25.66 -4.60
CA LEU A 626 9.62 -25.64 -6.03
C LEU A 626 9.85 -24.26 -6.67
N PRO A 627 9.28 -23.14 -6.15
CA PRO A 627 9.60 -21.82 -6.69
C PRO A 627 11.05 -21.42 -6.40
N ALA A 628 11.66 -21.84 -5.28
CA ALA A 628 13.09 -21.62 -5.01
C ALA A 628 13.99 -22.21 -6.10
N GLN A 629 13.66 -23.42 -6.57
CA GLN A 629 14.41 -24.11 -7.62
C GLN A 629 14.20 -23.46 -8.99
N LYS A 630 12.96 -23.13 -9.35
CA LYS A 630 12.69 -22.42 -10.61
C LYS A 630 13.42 -21.08 -10.69
N LEU A 631 13.45 -20.33 -9.59
CA LEU A 631 14.18 -19.06 -9.51
C LEU A 631 15.70 -19.27 -9.57
N TYR A 632 16.24 -20.33 -8.94
CA TYR A 632 17.64 -20.70 -9.10
C TYR A 632 17.98 -21.02 -10.57
N ASP A 633 17.15 -21.82 -11.23
CA ASP A 633 17.33 -22.23 -12.62
C ASP A 633 17.32 -21.04 -13.59
N LEU A 634 16.52 -20.00 -13.28
CA LEU A 634 16.46 -18.77 -14.08
C LEU A 634 17.60 -17.81 -13.77
N LEU A 635 17.93 -17.61 -12.49
CA LEU A 635 18.80 -16.50 -12.05
C LEU A 635 20.27 -16.90 -11.86
N ILE A 636 20.55 -18.17 -11.54
CA ILE A 636 21.88 -18.63 -11.10
C ILE A 636 22.44 -19.74 -11.98
N ALA A 637 21.64 -20.75 -12.35
CA ALA A 637 22.10 -21.85 -13.19
C ALA A 637 22.80 -21.41 -14.49
N PRO A 638 22.32 -20.36 -15.22
CA PRO A 638 22.96 -19.90 -16.45
C PRO A 638 24.37 -19.32 -16.28
N LEU A 639 24.76 -19.00 -15.04
CA LEU A 639 26.06 -18.42 -14.66
C LEU A 639 26.95 -19.40 -13.89
N SER A 640 26.45 -20.59 -13.55
CA SER A 640 27.13 -21.48 -12.58
C SER A 640 28.51 -21.94 -13.05
N THR A 641 28.69 -22.20 -14.35
CA THR A 641 30.00 -22.61 -14.90
C THR A 641 31.06 -21.52 -14.69
N GLU A 642 30.69 -20.27 -14.94
CA GLU A 642 31.61 -19.14 -14.81
C GLU A 642 31.85 -18.73 -13.35
N ILE A 643 30.84 -18.87 -12.48
CA ILE A 643 30.97 -18.68 -11.02
C ILE A 643 31.94 -19.72 -10.45
N GLU A 644 31.80 -20.99 -10.82
CA GLU A 644 32.67 -22.09 -10.38
C GLU A 644 34.09 -21.94 -10.91
N ALA A 645 34.27 -21.61 -12.19
CA ALA A 645 35.60 -21.41 -12.79
C ALA A 645 36.38 -20.25 -12.15
N ALA A 646 35.68 -19.26 -11.61
CA ALA A 646 36.26 -18.14 -10.89
C ALA A 646 36.45 -18.39 -9.38
N ASN A 647 36.12 -19.59 -8.88
CA ASN A 647 36.15 -19.96 -7.45
C ASN A 647 35.41 -18.96 -6.55
N VAL A 648 34.32 -18.39 -7.05
CA VAL A 648 33.56 -17.37 -6.32
C VAL A 648 32.93 -17.96 -5.07
N ASN A 649 33.07 -17.26 -3.96
CA ASN A 649 32.46 -17.63 -2.67
C ASN A 649 31.56 -16.52 -2.11
N THR A 650 31.58 -15.32 -2.70
CA THR A 650 30.73 -14.19 -2.31
C THR A 650 30.03 -13.59 -3.52
N LEU A 651 28.71 -13.50 -3.46
CA LEU A 651 27.87 -12.97 -4.53
C LEU A 651 27.12 -11.71 -4.07
N LEU A 652 27.31 -10.64 -4.82
CA LEU A 652 26.58 -9.39 -4.65
C LEU A 652 25.54 -9.27 -5.76
N PHE A 653 24.33 -8.84 -5.42
CA PHE A 653 23.23 -8.72 -6.36
C PHE A 653 22.77 -7.26 -6.51
N SER A 654 22.72 -6.78 -7.75
CA SER A 654 22.00 -5.55 -8.12
C SER A 654 20.78 -5.94 -8.93
N MET A 655 19.59 -5.82 -8.32
CA MET A 655 18.36 -6.44 -8.82
C MET A 655 17.32 -5.42 -9.24
N ASP A 656 16.61 -5.73 -10.33
CA ASP A 656 15.49 -4.93 -10.83
C ASP A 656 14.34 -4.81 -9.85
N GLU A 657 13.50 -3.81 -10.09
CA GLU A 657 12.23 -3.65 -9.40
C GLU A 657 11.46 -4.99 -9.37
N GLY A 658 10.90 -5.33 -8.21
CA GLY A 658 10.22 -6.59 -7.91
C GLY A 658 11.15 -7.70 -7.40
N LEU A 659 12.47 -7.56 -7.60
CA LEU A 659 13.47 -8.56 -7.18
C LEU A 659 14.31 -8.09 -5.99
N ARG A 660 14.24 -6.81 -5.62
CA ARG A 660 15.08 -6.20 -4.56
C ARG A 660 14.83 -6.75 -3.16
N THR A 661 13.74 -7.49 -2.96
CA THR A 661 13.39 -8.16 -1.70
C THR A 661 13.37 -9.69 -1.81
N LEU A 662 13.89 -10.25 -2.92
CA LEU A 662 13.99 -11.70 -3.13
C LEU A 662 14.93 -12.32 -2.07
N PRO A 663 14.48 -13.34 -1.31
CA PRO A 663 15.36 -14.06 -0.38
C PRO A 663 16.35 -14.96 -1.13
N VAL A 664 17.38 -14.36 -1.71
CA VAL A 664 18.41 -15.08 -2.51
C VAL A 664 19.06 -16.22 -1.76
N ALA A 665 19.17 -16.12 -0.43
CA ALA A 665 19.69 -17.17 0.45
C ALA A 665 18.87 -18.47 0.40
N ALA A 666 17.55 -18.36 0.15
CA ALA A 666 16.63 -19.49 0.10
C ALA A 666 16.41 -20.05 -1.30
N LEU A 667 17.06 -19.53 -2.34
CA LEU A 667 17.07 -20.19 -3.65
C LEU A 667 17.78 -21.54 -3.53
N HIS A 668 17.34 -22.53 -4.30
CA HIS A 668 17.73 -23.93 -4.09
C HIS A 668 18.13 -24.60 -5.40
N ASP A 669 19.29 -25.25 -5.48
CA ASP A 669 19.80 -25.86 -6.72
C ASP A 669 19.23 -27.28 -7.01
N GLY A 670 18.27 -27.70 -6.20
CA GLY A 670 17.72 -29.06 -6.18
C GLY A 670 18.42 -30.00 -5.19
N LYS A 671 19.56 -29.58 -4.62
CA LYS A 671 20.29 -30.34 -3.59
C LYS A 671 20.51 -29.53 -2.31
N GLN A 672 20.84 -28.26 -2.43
CA GLN A 672 21.22 -27.38 -1.32
C GLN A 672 20.79 -25.92 -1.61
N PHE A 673 20.68 -25.12 -0.55
CA PHE A 673 20.37 -23.70 -0.66
C PHE A 673 21.59 -22.88 -1.11
N MET A 674 21.34 -21.72 -1.73
CA MET A 674 22.38 -20.74 -2.11
C MET A 674 23.29 -20.36 -0.94
N VAL A 675 22.71 -20.19 0.27
CA VAL A 675 23.47 -19.84 1.48
C VAL A 675 24.49 -20.91 1.89
N GLU A 676 24.28 -22.17 1.49
CA GLU A 676 25.23 -23.25 1.73
C GLU A 676 26.48 -23.13 0.84
N LYS A 677 26.36 -22.47 -0.32
CA LYS A 677 27.46 -22.30 -1.28
C LYS A 677 28.18 -20.96 -1.15
N TYR A 678 27.43 -19.87 -0.94
CA TYR A 678 27.97 -18.52 -1.07
C TYR A 678 27.58 -17.61 0.10
N SER A 679 28.46 -16.67 0.40
CA SER A 679 28.14 -15.43 1.11
C SER A 679 27.36 -14.48 0.21
N LEU A 680 26.31 -13.83 0.72
CA LEU A 680 25.33 -13.11 -0.10
C LEU A 680 25.14 -11.66 0.36
N SER A 681 24.96 -10.74 -0.58
CA SER A 681 24.62 -9.33 -0.30
C SER A 681 23.81 -8.71 -1.45
N LEU A 682 23.01 -7.69 -1.12
CA LEU A 682 22.30 -6.83 -2.06
C LEU A 682 22.98 -5.47 -2.15
N ILE A 683 23.06 -4.92 -3.35
CA ILE A 683 23.58 -3.56 -3.57
C ILE A 683 22.65 -2.78 -4.49
N PRO A 684 22.35 -1.50 -4.18
CA PRO A 684 21.57 -0.64 -5.07
C PRO A 684 22.31 -0.42 -6.41
N SER A 685 23.58 -0.03 -6.32
CA SER A 685 24.55 0.05 -7.42
C SER A 685 25.95 0.03 -6.79
N ILE A 686 26.94 -0.50 -7.51
CA ILE A 686 28.34 -0.47 -7.08
C ILE A 686 28.87 0.96 -6.94
N SER A 687 28.34 1.91 -7.73
CA SER A 687 28.76 3.32 -7.69
C SER A 687 28.25 4.07 -6.47
N LEU A 688 27.20 3.56 -5.81
CA LEU A 688 26.64 4.11 -4.57
C LEU A 688 27.20 3.45 -3.30
N MET A 689 28.08 2.47 -3.46
CA MET A 689 28.62 1.67 -2.36
C MET A 689 30.05 2.11 -2.01
N ASP A 690 30.32 2.38 -0.73
CA ASP A 690 31.69 2.55 -0.25
C ASP A 690 32.39 1.19 -0.23
N SER A 691 33.30 1.00 -1.17
CA SER A 691 34.02 -0.25 -1.35
C SER A 691 35.25 -0.40 -0.46
N ASN A 692 35.61 0.57 0.38
CA ASN A 692 36.83 0.44 1.18
C ASN A 692 36.66 -0.60 2.30
N TYR A 693 37.51 -1.63 2.31
CA TYR A 693 37.55 -2.63 3.38
C TYR A 693 38.06 -2.05 4.70
N ARG A 694 37.40 -2.44 5.79
CA ARG A 694 37.87 -2.24 7.16
C ARG A 694 37.43 -3.41 8.03
N THR A 695 38.38 -3.97 8.77
CA THR A 695 38.07 -4.97 9.80
C THR A 695 37.23 -4.38 10.93
N LEU A 696 36.35 -5.20 11.49
CA LEU A 696 35.58 -4.89 12.70
C LEU A 696 36.21 -5.45 13.98
N GLU A 697 37.37 -6.12 13.89
CA GLU A 697 38.09 -6.64 15.05
C GLU A 697 38.29 -5.57 16.13
N ASP A 698 38.02 -5.94 17.39
CA ASP A 698 38.15 -5.08 18.58
C ASP A 698 37.39 -3.74 18.54
N THR A 699 36.40 -3.59 17.65
CA THR A 699 35.54 -2.40 17.62
C THR A 699 34.48 -2.43 18.72
N GLN A 700 33.82 -1.30 18.97
CA GLN A 700 32.69 -1.23 19.91
C GLN A 700 31.35 -1.11 19.20
N VAL A 701 30.33 -1.77 19.77
CA VAL A 701 28.93 -1.66 19.33
C VAL A 701 28.16 -0.66 20.18
N LEU A 702 27.36 0.17 19.51
CA LEU A 702 26.28 0.92 20.15
C LEU A 702 24.97 0.14 19.94
N ALA A 703 24.50 -0.53 20.98
CA ALA A 703 23.28 -1.32 20.94
C ALA A 703 22.14 -0.51 21.57
N MET A 704 21.08 -0.21 20.83
CA MET A 704 19.93 0.54 21.34
C MET A 704 18.63 -0.12 20.91
N GLY A 705 17.57 0.00 21.71
CA GLY A 705 16.31 -0.62 21.34
C GLY A 705 15.15 -0.28 22.25
N ALA A 706 13.95 -0.65 21.80
CA ALA A 706 12.71 -0.55 22.57
C ALA A 706 12.04 -1.92 22.62
N SER A 707 11.66 -2.35 23.82
CA SER A 707 10.91 -3.58 24.07
C SER A 707 9.43 -3.31 24.31
N GLU A 708 9.09 -2.09 24.69
CA GLU A 708 7.73 -1.63 25.01
C GLU A 708 7.34 -0.51 24.05
N PHE A 709 6.08 -0.51 23.63
CA PHE A 709 5.56 0.43 22.62
C PHE A 709 4.14 0.87 22.93
N ILE A 710 3.80 2.08 22.50
CA ILE A 710 2.42 2.57 22.48
C ILE A 710 1.81 2.17 21.13
N GLY A 711 0.77 1.33 21.15
CA GLY A 711 0.04 0.95 19.92
C GLY A 711 0.77 -0.04 19.00
N LYS A 712 1.85 -0.70 19.46
CA LYS A 712 2.56 -1.77 18.71
C LYS A 712 2.79 -3.01 19.60
N ILE A 713 3.09 -4.14 18.96
CA ILE A 713 3.37 -5.41 19.64
C ILE A 713 4.69 -5.28 20.43
N PRO A 714 4.73 -5.61 21.73
CA PRO A 714 5.97 -5.63 22.51
C PRO A 714 7.01 -6.62 21.95
N LEU A 715 8.29 -6.28 22.11
CA LEU A 715 9.43 -7.12 21.70
C LEU A 715 10.22 -7.57 22.94
N PRO A 716 9.75 -8.59 23.67
CA PRO A 716 10.36 -9.01 24.93
C PRO A 716 11.78 -9.57 24.81
N ALA A 717 12.26 -9.99 23.62
CA ALA A 717 13.63 -10.42 23.43
C ALA A 717 14.65 -9.27 23.44
N VAL A 718 14.23 -8.04 23.10
CA VAL A 718 15.12 -6.88 22.93
C VAL A 718 16.06 -6.65 24.13
N PRO A 719 15.60 -6.65 25.40
CA PRO A 719 16.51 -6.43 26.52
C PRO A 719 17.61 -7.51 26.62
N VAL A 720 17.26 -8.75 26.32
CA VAL A 720 18.17 -9.91 26.35
C VAL A 720 19.12 -9.89 25.15
N GLU A 721 18.62 -9.51 23.97
CA GLU A 721 19.43 -9.30 22.76
C GLU A 721 20.50 -8.24 23.00
N LEU A 722 20.12 -7.04 23.43
CA LEU A 722 21.05 -5.94 23.69
C LEU A 722 22.09 -6.29 24.75
N GLU A 723 21.69 -6.99 25.81
CA GLU A 723 22.60 -7.45 26.86
C GLU A 723 23.60 -8.48 26.34
N THR A 724 23.12 -9.47 25.59
CA THR A 724 23.96 -10.55 25.05
C THR A 724 24.98 -9.98 24.07
N ILE A 725 24.56 -9.10 23.16
CA ILE A 725 25.43 -8.47 22.18
C ILE A 725 26.49 -7.59 22.86
N SER A 726 26.09 -6.67 23.73
CA SER A 726 27.00 -5.64 24.27
C SER A 726 27.88 -6.09 25.44
N GLN A 727 27.59 -7.23 26.08
CA GLN A 727 28.32 -7.68 27.26
C GLN A 727 28.97 -9.07 27.11
N LYS A 728 28.40 -9.96 26.28
CA LYS A 728 28.90 -11.33 26.13
C LYS A 728 29.63 -11.55 24.81
N LEU A 729 29.05 -11.09 23.70
CA LEU A 729 29.54 -11.35 22.35
C LEU A 729 30.47 -10.25 21.83
N TRP A 730 30.17 -9.00 22.15
CA TRP A 730 30.87 -7.84 21.65
C TRP A 730 31.07 -6.81 22.75
N LYS A 731 32.12 -5.99 22.65
CA LYS A 731 32.35 -4.88 23.59
C LYS A 731 31.45 -3.70 23.19
N GLY A 732 30.68 -3.12 24.10
CA GLY A 732 29.84 -1.98 23.71
C GLY A 732 29.04 -1.34 24.83
N LYS A 733 28.17 -0.40 24.44
CA LYS A 733 27.15 0.17 25.33
C LYS A 733 25.76 -0.23 24.87
N LYS A 734 24.85 -0.42 25.84
CA LYS A 734 23.43 -0.65 25.59
C LYS A 734 22.55 0.48 26.15
N PHE A 735 21.47 0.79 25.45
CA PHE A 735 20.43 1.73 25.90
C PHE A 735 19.05 1.18 25.55
N LEU A 736 18.15 1.16 26.51
CA LEU A 736 16.83 0.51 26.37
C LEU A 736 15.71 1.51 26.64
N ASN A 737 14.61 1.36 25.90
CA ASN A 737 13.36 2.08 26.14
C ASN A 737 13.58 3.59 26.26
N GLN A 738 13.37 4.21 27.44
CA GLN A 738 13.49 5.64 27.66
C GLN A 738 14.84 6.24 27.25
N GLU A 739 15.90 5.42 27.17
CA GLU A 739 17.22 5.84 26.72
C GLU A 739 17.43 5.69 25.20
N PHE A 740 16.50 5.06 24.48
CA PHE A 740 16.53 4.88 23.04
C PHE A 740 15.78 6.03 22.32
N THR A 741 16.44 7.18 22.24
CA THR A 741 15.92 8.41 21.63
C THR A 741 16.87 8.96 20.57
N TYR A 742 16.35 9.84 19.69
CA TYR A 742 17.15 10.47 18.63
C TYR A 742 18.35 11.25 19.21
N ASN A 743 18.10 12.01 20.28
CA ASN A 743 19.12 12.83 20.92
C ASN A 743 20.22 11.97 21.57
N ASN A 744 19.87 10.83 22.16
CA ASN A 744 20.88 9.95 22.74
C ASN A 744 21.71 9.25 21.65
N LEU A 745 21.09 8.84 20.52
CA LEU A 745 21.83 8.34 19.35
C LEU A 745 22.91 9.32 18.91
N LEU A 746 22.56 10.61 18.76
CA LEU A 746 23.51 11.67 18.42
C LEU A 746 24.59 11.85 19.48
N ALA A 747 24.20 11.91 20.77
CA ALA A 747 25.14 12.13 21.87
C ALA A 747 26.18 11.00 21.99
N GLN A 748 25.76 9.74 21.86
CA GLN A 748 26.69 8.60 21.91
C GLN A 748 27.67 8.60 20.75
N ARG A 749 27.21 9.00 19.56
CA ARG A 749 28.04 9.12 18.35
C ARG A 749 29.07 10.25 18.43
N GLN A 750 28.76 11.34 19.13
CA GLN A 750 29.72 12.41 19.43
C GLN A 750 30.77 11.96 20.45
N ASN A 751 30.39 11.10 21.40
CA ASN A 751 31.28 10.61 22.45
C ASN A 751 32.23 9.51 21.97
N TYR A 752 31.79 8.64 21.06
CA TYR A 752 32.61 7.56 20.53
C TYR A 752 32.24 7.20 19.08
N PRO A 753 33.22 6.87 18.21
CA PRO A 753 33.00 6.59 16.79
C PRO A 753 32.11 5.41 16.40
N TYR A 754 31.63 4.58 17.33
CA TYR A 754 30.96 3.28 17.16
C TYR A 754 30.82 2.79 15.70
N PRO A 755 31.75 1.93 15.21
CA PRO A 755 31.69 1.37 13.87
C PRO A 755 30.46 0.49 13.63
N ILE A 756 29.87 -0.04 14.70
CA ILE A 756 28.65 -0.87 14.65
C ILE A 756 27.54 -0.17 15.43
N ILE A 757 26.39 0.01 14.79
CA ILE A 757 25.14 0.46 15.42
C ILE A 757 24.12 -0.65 15.29
N HIS A 758 23.57 -1.11 16.41
CA HIS A 758 22.54 -2.13 16.45
C HIS A 758 21.26 -1.55 17.04
N LEU A 759 20.18 -1.58 16.27
CA LEU A 759 18.87 -1.06 16.64
C LEU A 759 17.87 -2.21 16.73
N ALA A 760 17.39 -2.48 17.94
CA ALA A 760 16.44 -3.54 18.23
C ALA A 760 15.06 -2.96 18.56
N THR A 761 14.24 -2.80 17.52
CA THR A 761 12.94 -2.11 17.56
C THR A 761 12.18 -2.37 16.26
N HIS A 762 10.89 -2.04 16.21
CA HIS A 762 10.12 -2.05 14.96
C HIS A 762 10.64 -1.01 13.96
N ALA A 763 10.81 -1.41 12.71
CA ALA A 763 11.00 -0.51 11.58
C ALA A 763 10.06 -0.89 10.43
N GLU A 764 9.57 0.12 9.70
CA GLU A 764 8.60 -0.06 8.61
C GLU A 764 9.10 0.65 7.36
N PHE A 765 9.34 -0.12 6.29
CA PHE A 765 9.54 0.43 4.94
C PHE A 765 8.17 0.45 4.25
N ARG A 766 7.65 1.66 4.06
CA ARG A 766 6.31 1.91 3.52
C ARG A 766 6.38 2.36 2.07
N ALA A 767 5.28 2.13 1.36
CA ALA A 767 5.05 2.63 0.01
C ALA A 767 5.13 4.17 -0.06
N GLY A 768 5.50 4.69 -1.22
CA GLY A 768 5.62 6.13 -1.47
C GLY A 768 6.98 6.72 -1.06
N LYS A 769 7.01 8.02 -0.72
CA LYS A 769 8.27 8.74 -0.47
C LYS A 769 9.03 8.20 0.75
N ALA A 770 10.36 8.36 0.75
CA ALA A 770 11.23 7.89 1.82
C ALA A 770 10.81 8.35 3.24
N ASN A 771 10.19 9.52 3.37
CA ASN A 771 9.69 10.04 4.65
C ASN A 771 8.50 9.26 5.24
N LYS A 772 7.84 8.39 4.47
CA LYS A 772 6.80 7.48 5.01
C LYS A 772 7.42 6.27 5.74
N SER A 773 8.69 5.94 5.46
CA SER A 773 9.41 4.84 6.11
C SER A 773 10.13 5.31 7.37
N TYR A 774 10.13 4.50 8.43
CA TYR A 774 10.69 4.91 9.73
C TYR A 774 11.21 3.74 10.58
N ILE A 775 12.12 4.06 11.50
CA ILE A 775 12.50 3.24 12.66
C ILE A 775 11.78 3.81 13.88
N GLN A 776 11.04 2.96 14.59
CA GLN A 776 10.36 3.34 15.83
C GLN A 776 11.39 3.52 16.95
N LEU A 777 11.48 4.71 17.51
CA LEU A 777 12.25 4.98 18.73
C LEU A 777 11.32 4.86 19.95
N TRP A 778 11.78 5.25 21.13
CA TRP A 778 10.97 5.21 22.34
C TRP A 778 9.73 6.10 22.29
N GLY A 779 8.62 5.61 22.86
CA GLY A 779 7.37 6.36 22.93
C GLY A 779 6.72 6.51 21.55
N ASP A 780 6.44 7.75 21.15
CA ASP A 780 5.89 8.12 19.84
C ASP A 780 6.96 8.67 18.87
N GLU A 781 8.23 8.68 19.28
CA GLU A 781 9.33 9.20 18.47
C GLU A 781 9.67 8.24 17.31
N GLN A 782 9.84 8.79 16.10
CA GLN A 782 10.15 8.03 14.89
C GLN A 782 11.35 8.66 14.18
N LEU A 783 12.34 7.82 13.83
CA LEU A 783 13.45 8.19 12.96
C LEU A 783 13.07 7.84 11.52
N ARG A 784 12.70 8.84 10.71
CA ARG A 784 12.33 8.61 9.31
C ARG A 784 13.56 8.35 8.43
N LEU A 785 13.37 7.61 7.35
CA LEU A 785 14.45 7.19 6.46
C LEU A 785 15.16 8.38 5.78
N ASP A 786 14.44 9.46 5.47
CA ASP A 786 14.99 10.69 4.89
C ASP A 786 15.85 11.50 5.88
N GLN A 787 15.58 11.33 7.19
CA GLN A 787 16.28 11.98 8.30
C GLN A 787 17.53 11.21 8.75
N MET A 788 17.69 9.93 8.43
CA MET A 788 18.80 9.12 8.96
C MET A 788 20.19 9.71 8.67
N ARG A 789 20.37 10.39 7.53
CA ARG A 789 21.64 11.06 7.21
C ARG A 789 22.00 12.19 8.16
N GLU A 790 21.01 12.80 8.83
CA GLU A 790 21.23 13.87 9.80
C GLU A 790 21.94 13.36 11.05
N LEU A 791 21.96 12.04 11.27
CA LEU A 791 22.71 11.39 12.36
C LEU A 791 24.23 11.38 12.14
N GLY A 792 24.71 11.79 10.96
CA GLY A 792 26.15 11.91 10.68
C GLY A 792 26.90 10.57 10.73
N TRP A 793 26.22 9.46 10.41
CA TRP A 793 26.81 8.13 10.44
C TRP A 793 27.88 7.89 9.37
N ASN A 794 28.12 8.84 8.47
CA ASN A 794 29.24 8.85 7.55
C ASN A 794 30.52 9.48 8.14
N GLN A 795 30.45 10.12 9.32
CA GLN A 795 31.57 10.84 9.94
C GLN A 795 31.58 10.72 11.48
N PRO A 796 32.47 9.89 12.06
CA PRO A 796 33.24 8.84 11.39
C PRO A 796 32.31 7.76 10.81
N PRO A 797 32.68 7.04 9.75
CA PRO A 797 31.77 6.11 9.08
C PRO A 797 31.37 4.94 9.98
N VAL A 798 30.08 4.65 10.00
CA VAL A 798 29.48 3.43 10.54
C VAL A 798 29.66 2.34 9.49
N GLU A 799 30.38 1.30 9.87
CA GLU A 799 30.72 0.16 9.02
C GLU A 799 29.54 -0.81 8.93
N LEU A 800 28.72 -0.94 9.98
CA LEU A 800 27.57 -1.82 10.02
C LEU A 800 26.41 -1.23 10.84
N LEU A 801 25.26 -1.03 10.19
CA LEU A 801 23.97 -0.82 10.83
C LEU A 801 23.22 -2.16 10.90
N VAL A 802 22.74 -2.56 12.07
CA VAL A 802 21.90 -3.74 12.24
C VAL A 802 20.52 -3.29 12.69
N LEU A 803 19.48 -3.68 11.95
CA LEU A 803 18.09 -3.47 12.32
C LEU A 803 17.46 -4.82 12.64
N SER A 804 17.28 -5.14 13.92
CA SER A 804 16.89 -6.50 14.33
C SER A 804 15.40 -6.81 14.13
N ALA A 805 14.54 -5.81 13.99
CA ALA A 805 13.13 -6.03 13.65
C ALA A 805 12.63 -5.04 12.58
N CYS A 806 12.66 -5.43 11.31
CA CYS A 806 12.08 -4.65 10.21
C CYS A 806 10.90 -5.36 9.56
N ARG A 807 9.97 -4.57 9.01
CA ARG A 807 8.97 -5.00 8.04
C ARG A 807 9.12 -4.17 6.78
N THR A 808 9.22 -4.83 5.65
CA THR A 808 9.20 -4.18 4.33
C THR A 808 7.86 -4.45 3.66
N ALA A 809 7.18 -3.39 3.23
CA ALA A 809 5.98 -3.49 2.40
C ALA A 809 6.34 -4.21 1.10
N PHE A 810 5.66 -5.31 0.85
CA PHE A 810 5.94 -6.20 -0.26
C PHE A 810 5.21 -5.73 -1.52
N GLY A 811 5.77 -6.00 -2.71
CA GLY A 811 5.17 -5.68 -4.00
C GLY A 811 5.23 -4.19 -4.39
N ASP A 812 5.46 -3.30 -3.43
CA ASP A 812 5.59 -1.87 -3.68
C ASP A 812 7.01 -1.47 -4.08
N LYS A 813 7.12 -0.91 -5.28
CA LYS A 813 8.37 -0.47 -5.92
C LYS A 813 9.18 0.50 -5.05
N ASN A 814 8.49 1.35 -4.30
CA ASN A 814 9.08 2.40 -3.49
C ASN A 814 9.55 1.87 -2.13
N ALA A 815 8.82 0.96 -1.51
CA ALA A 815 9.25 0.27 -0.30
C ALA A 815 10.51 -0.57 -0.57
N GLU A 816 10.60 -1.21 -1.74
CA GLU A 816 11.81 -1.88 -2.19
C GLU A 816 12.99 -0.93 -2.37
N LEU A 817 12.78 0.28 -2.88
CA LEU A 817 13.82 1.31 -2.99
C LEU A 817 14.27 1.78 -1.61
N GLY A 818 13.35 1.98 -0.67
CA GLY A 818 13.68 2.29 0.73
C GLY A 818 14.55 1.21 1.37
N PHE A 819 14.23 -0.07 1.15
CA PHE A 819 14.98 -1.20 1.69
C PHE A 819 16.34 -1.41 0.99
N ALA A 820 16.37 -1.56 -0.33
CA ALA A 820 17.60 -1.80 -1.09
C ALA A 820 18.55 -0.58 -1.07
N GLY A 821 18.00 0.61 -0.81
CA GLY A 821 18.74 1.84 -0.61
C GLY A 821 19.08 2.12 0.85
N LEU A 822 18.78 1.24 1.82
CA LEU A 822 18.89 1.52 3.25
C LEU A 822 20.29 1.98 3.66
N ALA A 823 21.34 1.26 3.25
CA ALA A 823 22.71 1.63 3.59
C ALA A 823 23.08 3.03 3.05
N VAL A 824 22.66 3.30 1.81
CA VAL A 824 22.80 4.60 1.16
C VAL A 824 22.04 5.65 1.97
N ALA A 825 20.75 5.45 2.23
CA ALA A 825 19.88 6.35 2.99
C ALA A 825 20.43 6.68 4.38
N ALA A 826 20.94 5.69 5.09
CA ALA A 826 21.52 5.85 6.42
C ALA A 826 22.94 6.47 6.38
N GLY A 827 23.60 6.49 5.23
CA GLY A 827 24.98 6.94 5.10
C GLY A 827 25.99 6.00 5.77
N VAL A 828 25.66 4.71 5.84
CA VAL A 828 26.51 3.64 6.40
C VAL A 828 27.08 2.79 5.28
N LYS A 829 28.14 2.04 5.53
CA LYS A 829 28.71 1.14 4.51
C LYS A 829 27.85 -0.09 4.24
N SER A 830 27.27 -0.64 5.30
CA SER A 830 26.52 -1.89 5.28
C SER A 830 25.33 -1.79 6.22
N ALA A 831 24.20 -2.35 5.82
CA ALA A 831 23.03 -2.50 6.66
C ALA A 831 22.53 -3.95 6.64
N LEU A 832 22.37 -4.56 7.81
CA LEU A 832 21.70 -5.84 7.99
C LEU A 832 20.25 -5.57 8.41
N ALA A 833 19.28 -5.98 7.59
CA ALA A 833 17.87 -5.74 7.85
C ALA A 833 17.00 -6.90 7.31
N SER A 834 15.77 -7.01 7.83
CA SER A 834 14.82 -8.02 7.40
C SER A 834 13.90 -7.57 6.25
N VAL A 835 13.64 -8.47 5.31
CA VAL A 835 12.75 -8.25 4.14
C VAL A 835 11.27 -8.56 4.43
N TRP A 836 10.95 -9.16 5.57
CA TRP A 836 9.59 -9.45 6.04
C TRP A 836 9.48 -9.43 7.56
N TYR A 837 8.26 -9.63 8.08
CA TYR A 837 8.00 -9.75 9.51
C TYR A 837 8.67 -10.98 10.12
N VAL A 838 9.62 -10.75 11.02
CA VAL A 838 10.40 -11.77 11.72
C VAL A 838 9.86 -11.99 13.13
N SER A 839 9.95 -13.23 13.61
CA SER A 839 9.59 -13.57 14.99
C SER A 839 10.65 -13.11 15.97
N ASP A 840 10.24 -12.54 17.11
CA ASP A 840 11.13 -12.01 18.16
C ASP A 840 12.17 -13.04 18.63
N GLU A 841 11.76 -14.29 18.87
CA GLU A 841 12.65 -15.37 19.30
C GLU A 841 13.60 -15.87 18.20
N GLY A 842 13.17 -15.84 16.94
CA GLY A 842 13.99 -16.22 15.80
C GLY A 842 15.07 -15.17 15.53
N THR A 843 14.71 -13.89 15.62
CA THR A 843 15.65 -12.77 15.54
C THR A 843 16.71 -12.86 16.63
N LEU A 844 16.32 -13.11 17.88
CA LEU A 844 17.28 -13.30 18.97
C LEU A 844 18.28 -14.41 18.65
N GLY A 845 17.81 -15.53 18.11
CA GLY A 845 18.66 -16.63 17.64
C GLY A 845 19.66 -16.18 16.57
N LEU A 846 19.17 -15.60 15.48
CA LEU A 846 20.00 -15.18 14.36
C LEU A 846 21.02 -14.10 14.76
N MET A 847 20.61 -13.09 15.52
CA MET A 847 21.49 -11.98 15.92
C MET A 847 22.56 -12.44 16.90
N THR A 848 22.23 -13.37 17.80
CA THR A 848 23.21 -13.97 18.71
C THR A 848 24.28 -14.74 17.93
N GLU A 849 23.90 -15.59 16.98
CA GLU A 849 24.87 -16.30 16.13
C GLU A 849 25.66 -15.35 15.20
N PHE A 850 24.98 -14.35 14.63
CA PHE A 850 25.64 -13.38 13.76
C PHE A 850 26.79 -12.66 14.48
N TYR A 851 26.55 -12.16 15.69
CA TYR A 851 27.61 -11.50 16.47
C TYR A 851 28.69 -12.47 16.97
N ALA A 852 28.35 -13.74 17.23
CA ALA A 852 29.34 -14.76 17.56
C ALA A 852 30.32 -14.98 16.39
N HIS A 853 29.80 -15.11 15.17
CA HIS A 853 30.64 -15.32 13.98
C HIS A 853 31.23 -14.04 13.39
N LEU A 854 30.70 -12.86 13.73
CA LEU A 854 31.23 -11.58 13.25
C LEU A 854 32.67 -11.34 13.72
N ASN A 855 33.05 -11.90 14.88
CA ASN A 855 34.42 -11.77 15.40
C ASN A 855 35.38 -12.80 14.79
N GLU A 856 34.85 -13.83 14.13
CA GLU A 856 35.60 -14.95 13.54
C GLU A 856 35.76 -14.80 12.02
N SER A 857 34.93 -13.96 11.40
CA SER A 857 34.83 -13.82 9.95
C SER A 857 35.52 -12.54 9.46
N LYS A 858 36.28 -12.65 8.37
CA LYS A 858 36.93 -11.48 7.73
C LYS A 858 35.94 -10.49 7.11
N ILE A 859 34.74 -10.96 6.73
CA ILE A 859 33.70 -10.14 6.10
C ILE A 859 32.33 -10.35 6.75
N LYS A 860 31.49 -9.32 6.71
CA LYS A 860 30.19 -9.27 7.39
C LYS A 860 29.18 -10.26 6.81
N SER A 861 29.15 -10.44 5.49
CA SER A 861 28.20 -11.39 4.87
C SER A 861 28.53 -12.86 5.18
N GLU A 862 29.79 -13.19 5.44
CA GLU A 862 30.19 -14.54 5.88
C GLU A 862 29.74 -14.81 7.31
N ALA A 863 29.83 -13.82 8.20
CA ALA A 863 29.26 -13.94 9.54
C ALA A 863 27.74 -14.18 9.50
N LEU A 864 27.01 -13.47 8.62
CA LEU A 864 25.58 -13.71 8.41
C LEU A 864 25.31 -15.11 7.87
N ARG A 865 26.08 -15.54 6.86
CA ARG A 865 25.97 -16.88 6.29
C ARG A 865 26.16 -17.96 7.36
N GLN A 866 27.19 -17.85 8.21
CA GLN A 866 27.43 -18.84 9.27
C GLN A 866 26.25 -18.92 10.25
N ALA A 867 25.69 -17.77 10.65
CA ALA A 867 24.48 -17.73 11.48
C ALA A 867 23.28 -18.40 10.77
N GLN A 868 23.08 -18.14 9.48
CA GLN A 868 22.02 -18.76 8.68
C GLN A 868 22.23 -20.28 8.55
N LEU A 869 23.46 -20.74 8.40
CA LEU A 869 23.80 -22.17 8.33
C LEU A 869 23.57 -22.89 9.65
N ALA A 870 23.94 -22.29 10.77
CA ALA A 870 23.70 -22.84 12.10
C ALA A 870 22.19 -23.02 12.34
N MET A 871 21.37 -22.04 11.95
CA MET A 871 19.92 -22.16 12.01
C MET A 871 19.40 -23.25 11.08
N LEU A 872 19.77 -23.22 9.79
CA LEU A 872 19.36 -24.20 8.77
C LEU A 872 19.65 -25.64 9.19
N ARG A 873 20.80 -25.90 9.83
CA ARG A 873 21.21 -27.23 10.31
C ARG A 873 20.51 -27.66 11.60
N GLY A 874 19.69 -26.80 12.19
CA GLY A 874 19.00 -27.05 13.46
C GLY A 874 19.93 -27.03 14.66
N GLU A 875 21.08 -26.37 14.55
CA GLU A 875 22.06 -26.24 15.63
C GLU A 875 21.66 -25.12 16.61
N VAL A 876 20.82 -24.18 16.16
CA VAL A 876 20.21 -23.11 16.98
C VAL A 876 18.80 -23.53 17.40
N VAL A 877 18.60 -23.75 18.70
CA VAL A 877 17.35 -24.28 19.25
C VAL A 877 16.93 -23.58 20.53
N ILE A 878 15.61 -23.55 20.77
CA ILE A 878 15.03 -23.13 22.04
C ILE A 878 14.67 -24.37 22.86
N ALA A 879 15.38 -24.61 23.95
CA ALA A 879 15.17 -25.75 24.85
C ALA A 879 15.36 -25.33 26.30
N GLU A 880 14.53 -25.86 27.21
CA GLU A 880 14.62 -25.61 28.66
C GLU A 880 14.57 -24.10 29.03
N GLY A 881 13.78 -23.32 28.29
CA GLY A 881 13.68 -21.87 28.47
C GLY A 881 14.96 -21.10 28.08
N GLN A 882 15.87 -21.72 27.33
CA GLN A 882 17.13 -21.13 26.86
C GLN A 882 17.24 -21.23 25.35
N LEU A 883 17.84 -20.21 24.74
CA LEU A 883 18.41 -20.29 23.40
C LEU A 883 19.80 -20.94 23.52
N LYS A 884 20.02 -22.01 22.75
CA LYS A 884 21.30 -22.73 22.62
C LYS A 884 21.70 -22.70 21.16
N GLY A 885 22.99 -22.56 20.87
CA GLY A 885 23.49 -22.50 19.50
C GLY A 885 24.98 -22.84 19.41
N THR A 886 25.61 -22.45 18.31
CA THR A 886 26.96 -22.89 17.91
C THR A 886 28.07 -21.98 18.40
N GLY A 887 27.75 -20.71 18.68
CA GLY A 887 28.75 -19.74 19.13
C GLY A 887 29.33 -20.03 20.52
N SER A 888 30.47 -19.40 20.81
CA SER A 888 31.20 -19.52 22.09
C SER A 888 30.50 -18.88 23.30
N TYR A 889 29.26 -18.40 23.15
CA TYR A 889 28.47 -17.71 24.18
C TYR A 889 27.71 -18.64 25.12
N GLY A 890 27.72 -19.96 24.87
CA GLY A 890 27.00 -20.94 25.67
C GLY A 890 25.48 -20.88 25.45
N SER A 891 24.72 -20.53 26.49
CA SER A 891 23.25 -20.45 26.44
C SER A 891 22.73 -19.08 26.85
N VAL A 892 21.67 -18.60 26.19
CA VAL A 892 21.00 -17.33 26.52
C VAL A 892 19.64 -17.64 27.15
N MET A 893 19.39 -17.13 28.37
CA MET A 893 18.11 -17.34 29.04
C MET A 893 17.00 -16.53 28.35
N LEU A 894 15.88 -17.16 28.01
CA LEU A 894 14.76 -16.47 27.39
C LEU A 894 13.97 -15.62 28.40
N PRO A 895 13.47 -14.45 27.99
CA PRO A 895 12.46 -13.70 28.73
C PRO A 895 11.26 -14.57 29.09
N SER A 896 10.64 -14.33 30.24
CA SER A 896 9.46 -15.09 30.71
C SER A 896 8.34 -15.14 29.68
N ALA A 897 8.10 -14.05 28.94
CA ALA A 897 7.09 -13.94 27.89
C ALA A 897 7.33 -14.89 26.69
N LEU A 898 8.58 -15.32 26.47
CA LEU A 898 8.98 -16.19 25.35
C LEU A 898 9.16 -17.66 25.76
N ARG A 899 9.10 -18.00 27.06
CA ARG A 899 9.23 -19.39 27.54
C ARG A 899 8.11 -20.31 27.06
N LYS A 900 6.98 -19.76 26.62
CA LYS A 900 5.89 -20.52 25.99
C LYS A 900 6.28 -21.19 24.65
N PHE A 901 7.42 -20.80 24.07
CA PHE A 901 7.95 -21.34 22.82
C PHE A 901 9.03 -22.42 23.03
N GLU A 902 8.96 -23.17 24.14
CA GLU A 902 9.87 -24.30 24.42
C GLU A 902 9.83 -25.36 23.29
N ASN A 903 11.01 -25.92 22.99
CA ASN A 903 11.24 -26.95 21.95
C ASN A 903 10.96 -26.50 20.52
N LYS A 904 11.18 -25.22 20.23
CA LYS A 904 10.99 -24.67 18.88
C LYS A 904 12.22 -24.90 18.01
N ASN A 905 12.02 -25.52 16.85
CA ASN A 905 13.03 -25.66 15.80
C ASN A 905 13.05 -24.39 14.92
N LEU A 906 14.23 -23.78 14.78
CA LEU A 906 14.45 -22.55 14.01
C LEU A 906 15.07 -22.81 12.62
N SER A 907 15.05 -24.05 12.12
CA SER A 907 15.67 -24.44 10.85
C SER A 907 14.93 -24.02 9.59
N HIS A 908 13.65 -23.62 9.71
CA HIS A 908 12.86 -23.20 8.56
C HIS A 908 13.40 -21.88 7.97
N PRO A 909 13.43 -21.70 6.62
CA PRO A 909 13.90 -20.47 5.95
C PRO A 909 13.28 -19.17 6.46
N TYR A 910 12.07 -19.24 7.00
CA TYR A 910 11.40 -18.12 7.65
C TYR A 910 12.29 -17.37 8.66
N TYR A 911 13.08 -18.11 9.44
CA TYR A 911 13.87 -17.54 10.54
C TYR A 911 15.23 -17.00 10.08
N TRP A 912 15.83 -17.56 9.03
CA TRP A 912 17.20 -17.23 8.62
C TRP A 912 17.28 -16.53 7.26
N ALA A 913 16.40 -16.82 6.31
CA ALA A 913 16.42 -16.21 4.97
C ALA A 913 15.78 -14.81 4.93
N GLY A 914 15.15 -14.40 6.03
CA GLY A 914 14.47 -13.11 6.15
C GLY A 914 15.41 -11.93 6.31
N PHE A 915 16.68 -12.16 6.64
CA PHE A 915 17.69 -11.13 6.80
C PHE A 915 18.69 -11.17 5.65
N THR A 916 19.09 -9.98 5.20
CA THR A 916 20.06 -9.82 4.13
C THR A 916 20.96 -8.62 4.40
N MET A 917 22.19 -8.71 3.92
CA MET A 917 23.15 -7.62 3.93
C MET A 917 22.84 -6.69 2.75
N VAL A 918 22.75 -5.39 3.01
CA VAL A 918 22.57 -4.34 2.00
C VAL A 918 23.79 -3.42 2.02
N GLY A 919 24.40 -3.19 0.86
CA GLY A 919 25.64 -2.42 0.73
C GLY A 919 26.88 -3.30 0.72
N SER A 920 27.99 -2.76 1.25
CA SER A 920 29.29 -3.42 1.21
C SER A 920 29.32 -4.67 2.10
N PRO A 921 29.56 -5.88 1.59
CA PRO A 921 29.54 -7.08 2.42
C PRO A 921 30.79 -7.31 3.27
N TRP A 922 31.85 -6.53 3.06
CA TRP A 922 33.15 -6.70 3.70
C TRP A 922 33.45 -5.70 4.81
#